data_AF-G7EAK1-F1
#
_entry.id   AF-G7EAK1-F1
#
_cell.length_a   1.000
_cell.length_b   1.000
_cell.length_c   1.000
_cell.angle_alpha   90.00
_cell.angle_beta   90.00
_cell.angle_gamma   90.00
#
_symmetry.space_group_name_H-M   'P 1'
#
loop_
_entity.id
_entity.type
_entity.pdbx_description
1 polymer ?
#
loop_
_entity_poly.entity_id
_entity_poly.type
_entity_poly.pdbx_seq_one_letter_code
_entity_poly.pdbx_strand_id
1 'polypeptide(L)'
;MLIEYTSDGRRILWPNDPDKQAQKIVPSNVKGDFTAPQLAHEDGKNGQWCPEMIDHHLEKSPDHLYAVFPLRDGSGTQEVTWREFAQAALRAAHLVSDAVAKLDSPLPPVLDGYDGPTETICIMTRGDSIVTYALMYGIMRAGYTVFPLSPRNSAHAQEHLLKTVNCRIVLVEYEPTEPDSIKTNLDRLAAGVIASLQAQDHAIVAVHAPHRELLFDADETPSHLSPITKTSNLWLNHSPLLLHSSGTTSVPKVVRLTYRVLADWLSHWRLRDPEAGVRYGSAGLPVQHTYGVAVGMCATAATGGVLAVFEPAKLGEDPIVPDPSNLLDVFEATNVRLPTLTPSIVEGMAKDPALLARLKGFKAVFSGGGPLSTEIGDYLNTQGIVVINAFGATETGFLQSITPATDGGPGEWRYNAFSPQRLPRLEETAAGSGIYELFVLEHERYHPLSVTGSEFKSPFDGRVHRAYPTKDLMEQHATDPLRFAIVGRADDQIMLSTGEKIAPAPIEDVLNASPLISTAIIFGRGRESAGVLIDPARPIAPDDMEAHETLKRELRPDLDKANKIAPAHARLFIESIVFVHTSKPISDYLTQKGSVKKVALIKAYETEIDALASSASHDDVAAPADLTPASILTFVRDLVNTKLKPVLSVRADDNDDIFNLGCDSLFAMRIFSSLRLLLPRIADRMSSNIVFRFPTIARLSGELTRLISGGGEDSYAATKLEAMTEMVDKYTQSFANHVVNPDNVIATTGAVVLLTGSTGGLGAFALARLLNDPAVCRVYALNRRSTRKTVQERQRTAFLDVGIDAALLSSPKLALLAGDLSEVSLGLADDVYDEIRCSLTTIIHNSWQLNFSLSLASFEPLVCSVRRLVDFALASPRPQPPHFVFTSSIGTLMSYRSSKSVPEERLPDLAVSLGNGYGESKRVGEEVLFAASELHGLPVTILRIGQLCGATSSGYWASSDWVPAIVKSGEMLGELPDMAQQVDWLPIDVAGRSTAEFALQSRQGVAYRHLIHHERLAWHDIFERFSQLLGAKLVDYPTWLERLRKSGQTNGAADAAHANPALKLLDFYTGMALSTGALTLRQTKTLEESSELRSAASLTLHDVKQWHSCWTRAGLLTLMPDLITL
;
A
#
# COMPACT_ATOMS: atom_id res chain seq x y z
N MET A 1 25.20 -11.70 5.18
CA MET A 1 24.14 -11.39 4.21
C MET A 1 24.58 -11.74 2.81
N LEU A 2 23.73 -12.44 2.07
CA LEU A 2 23.86 -12.67 0.63
C LEU A 2 22.78 -11.85 -0.10
N ILE A 3 23.09 -11.36 -1.31
CA ILE A 3 22.20 -10.55 -2.14
C ILE A 3 22.02 -11.27 -3.46
N GLU A 4 20.78 -11.50 -3.87
CA GLU A 4 20.40 -11.97 -5.20
C GLU A 4 19.55 -10.91 -5.90
N TYR A 5 19.30 -11.14 -7.19
CA TYR A 5 18.43 -10.29 -8.00
C TYR A 5 17.43 -11.16 -8.74
N THR A 6 16.17 -10.76 -8.74
CA THR A 6 15.13 -11.33 -9.61
C THR A 6 15.39 -10.96 -11.07
N SER A 7 14.71 -11.64 -12.00
CA SER A 7 14.78 -11.33 -13.44
C SER A 7 14.33 -9.91 -13.77
N ASP A 8 13.42 -9.32 -12.99
CA ASP A 8 12.95 -7.94 -13.11
C ASP A 8 13.85 -6.92 -12.36
N GLY A 9 14.97 -7.36 -11.77
CA GLY A 9 15.99 -6.50 -11.17
C GLY A 9 15.74 -6.08 -9.72
N ARG A 10 14.71 -6.63 -9.06
CA ARG A 10 14.46 -6.44 -7.62
C ARG A 10 15.53 -7.16 -6.80
N ARG A 11 16.01 -6.51 -5.73
CA ARG A 11 16.96 -7.14 -4.80
C ARG A 11 16.25 -8.17 -3.94
N ILE A 12 16.89 -9.32 -3.73
CA ILE A 12 16.53 -10.29 -2.71
C ILE A 12 17.66 -10.31 -1.69
N LEU A 13 17.33 -10.06 -0.42
CA LEU A 13 18.30 -10.10 0.66
C LEU A 13 18.10 -11.35 1.51
N TRP A 14 19.24 -11.97 1.83
CA TRP A 14 19.35 -13.11 2.71
C TRP A 14 20.28 -12.75 3.88
N PRO A 15 19.77 -12.14 4.96
CA PRO A 15 20.58 -11.67 6.09
C PRO A 15 21.41 -12.78 6.73
N ASN A 16 20.85 -13.99 6.76
CA ASN A 16 21.27 -15.11 7.60
C ASN A 16 21.59 -16.35 6.75
N ASP A 17 22.70 -17.03 7.08
CA ASP A 17 23.20 -18.24 6.39
C ASP A 17 22.92 -19.50 7.24
N PRO A 18 22.06 -20.45 6.82
CA PRO A 18 21.62 -21.58 7.62
C PRO A 18 22.75 -22.54 8.05
N ASP A 19 23.80 -22.72 7.23
CA ASP A 19 24.89 -23.65 7.55
C ASP A 19 25.83 -23.10 8.63
N LYS A 20 25.95 -21.77 8.71
CA LYS A 20 26.71 -21.09 9.78
C LYS A 20 25.94 -20.95 11.08
N GLN A 21 24.62 -21.17 11.06
CA GLN A 21 23.75 -21.09 12.24
C GLN A 21 23.82 -22.36 13.10
N ALA A 22 24.11 -23.51 12.49
CA ALA A 22 24.12 -24.81 13.18
C ALA A 22 25.19 -24.92 14.29
N GLN A 23 26.23 -24.06 14.27
CA GLN A 23 27.44 -24.20 15.09
C GLN A 23 27.45 -23.42 16.43
N LYS A 24 26.41 -22.64 16.79
CA LYS A 24 26.46 -21.74 17.96
C LYS A 24 25.24 -21.79 18.90
N ILE A 25 24.58 -22.92 19.05
CA ILE A 25 23.64 -23.14 20.17
C ILE A 25 24.39 -23.97 21.21
N VAL A 26 25.28 -23.32 21.96
CA VAL A 26 25.83 -23.92 23.17
C VAL A 26 25.30 -23.04 24.29
N PRO A 27 24.47 -23.58 25.22
CA PRO A 27 24.16 -22.86 26.44
C PRO A 27 25.50 -22.50 27.10
N SER A 28 25.81 -21.20 27.21
CA SER A 28 26.76 -20.77 28.23
C SER A 28 26.21 -21.30 29.55
N ASN A 29 27.04 -22.02 30.30
CA ASN A 29 26.65 -22.58 31.60
C ASN A 29 26.00 -21.48 32.44
N VAL A 30 24.68 -21.52 32.55
CA VAL A 30 23.93 -20.56 33.35
C VAL A 30 24.36 -20.80 34.80
N LYS A 31 24.98 -19.80 35.43
CA LYS A 31 25.38 -19.90 36.84
C LYS A 31 24.11 -19.84 37.71
N GLY A 32 23.85 -20.86 38.51
CA GLY A 32 22.75 -20.86 39.47
C GLY A 32 22.18 -22.25 39.78
N ASP A 33 20.99 -22.25 40.38
CA ASP A 33 20.13 -23.40 40.72
C ASP A 33 19.21 -23.83 39.54
N PHE A 34 19.39 -23.21 38.37
CA PHE A 34 18.62 -23.51 37.16
C PHE A 34 19.38 -24.45 36.22
N THR A 35 18.70 -25.51 35.78
CA THR A 35 19.18 -26.41 34.73
C THR A 35 18.38 -26.19 33.45
N ALA A 36 19.04 -25.74 32.38
CA ALA A 36 18.38 -25.56 31.08
C ALA A 36 17.90 -26.92 30.51
N PRO A 37 16.67 -27.02 29.96
CA PRO A 37 16.18 -28.26 29.36
C PRO A 37 16.98 -28.67 28.11
N GLN A 38 16.86 -29.90 27.63
CA GLN A 38 17.42 -30.28 26.32
C GLN A 38 16.29 -30.28 25.30
N LEU A 39 16.29 -29.37 24.33
CA LEU A 39 15.12 -29.18 23.46
C LEU A 39 15.12 -30.19 22.31
N ALA A 40 13.93 -30.55 21.85
CA ALA A 40 13.79 -31.65 20.91
C ALA A 40 14.27 -31.40 19.47
N HIS A 41 14.48 -30.16 19.05
CA HIS A 41 15.20 -29.87 17.80
C HIS A 41 16.72 -30.08 17.94
N GLU A 42 17.23 -30.26 19.17
CA GLU A 42 18.64 -30.53 19.48
C GLU A 42 18.91 -32.05 19.57
N ASP A 43 17.98 -32.85 20.10
CA ASP A 43 18.18 -34.30 20.37
C ASP A 43 17.04 -35.21 19.85
N GLY A 44 16.27 -34.70 18.89
CA GLY A 44 15.19 -35.45 18.23
C GLY A 44 14.15 -36.00 19.20
N LYS A 45 13.92 -37.32 19.17
CA LYS A 45 12.92 -37.99 20.02
C LYS A 45 13.24 -37.95 21.52
N ASN A 46 14.50 -37.73 21.90
CA ASN A 46 14.94 -37.74 23.29
C ASN A 46 14.84 -36.36 23.95
N GLY A 47 14.72 -35.28 23.17
CA GLY A 47 14.57 -33.95 23.74
C GLY A 47 13.18 -33.67 24.29
N GLN A 48 13.13 -32.65 25.13
CA GLN A 48 11.98 -32.20 25.89
C GLN A 48 11.14 -31.18 25.11
N TRP A 49 9.83 -31.25 25.29
CA TRP A 49 8.84 -30.39 24.62
C TRP A 49 8.12 -29.50 25.62
N CYS A 50 7.35 -28.52 25.13
CA CYS A 50 6.71 -27.52 25.97
C CYS A 50 5.98 -28.10 27.20
N PRO A 51 5.04 -29.07 27.09
CA PRO A 51 4.41 -29.64 28.29
C PRO A 51 5.35 -30.43 29.21
N GLU A 52 6.51 -30.90 28.76
CA GLU A 52 7.50 -31.60 29.61
C GLU A 52 8.37 -30.63 30.42
N MET A 53 8.25 -29.32 30.19
CA MET A 53 9.02 -28.32 30.94
C MET A 53 8.68 -28.33 32.43
N ILE A 54 7.44 -28.65 32.80
CA ILE A 54 7.06 -28.77 34.22
C ILE A 54 7.70 -29.98 34.88
N ASP A 55 7.80 -31.12 34.18
CA ASP A 55 8.46 -32.31 34.71
C ASP A 55 9.97 -32.07 34.86
N HIS A 56 10.58 -31.47 33.83
CA HIS A 56 12.00 -31.13 33.84
C HIS A 56 12.37 -30.22 35.00
N HIS A 57 11.64 -29.11 35.18
CA HIS A 57 11.98 -28.15 36.23
C HIS A 57 11.60 -28.66 37.63
N LEU A 58 10.56 -29.48 37.75
CA LEU A 58 10.25 -30.16 39.02
C LEU A 58 11.38 -31.12 39.45
N GLU A 59 12.08 -31.75 38.50
CA GLU A 59 13.20 -32.65 38.79
C GLU A 59 14.54 -31.91 38.93
N LYS A 60 14.84 -30.98 38.01
CA LYS A 60 16.18 -30.41 37.81
C LYS A 60 16.38 -28.99 38.35
N SER A 61 15.29 -28.23 38.53
CA SER A 61 15.33 -26.83 38.97
C SER A 61 14.20 -26.50 39.98
N PRO A 62 13.86 -27.39 40.94
CA PRO A 62 12.60 -27.25 41.68
C PRO A 62 12.52 -25.99 42.55
N ASP A 63 13.66 -25.55 43.07
CA ASP A 63 13.72 -24.42 44.00
C ASP A 63 13.99 -23.09 43.26
N HIS A 64 14.21 -23.15 41.94
CA HIS A 64 14.36 -21.95 41.11
C HIS A 64 13.02 -21.22 40.98
N LEU A 65 13.06 -19.88 40.96
CA LEU A 65 11.86 -19.07 40.87
C LEU A 65 11.21 -19.12 39.47
N TYR A 66 9.90 -19.26 39.44
CA TYR A 66 9.07 -19.11 38.24
C TYR A 66 8.48 -17.69 38.16
N ALA A 67 7.94 -17.18 39.27
CA ALA A 67 7.28 -15.88 39.32
C ALA A 67 7.47 -15.15 40.67
N VAL A 68 7.22 -13.85 40.66
CA VAL A 68 7.22 -12.96 41.82
C VAL A 68 6.13 -11.89 41.64
N PHE A 69 5.46 -11.52 42.73
CA PHE A 69 4.44 -10.46 42.71
C PHE A 69 4.38 -9.72 44.06
N PRO A 70 4.04 -8.42 44.08
CA PRO A 70 3.74 -7.71 45.32
C PRO A 70 2.37 -8.11 45.86
N LEU A 71 2.23 -8.18 47.18
CA LEU A 71 0.96 -8.45 47.85
C LEU A 71 0.08 -7.19 47.88
N ARG A 72 -1.22 -7.35 47.61
CA ARG A 72 -2.24 -6.29 47.57
C ARG A 72 -2.35 -5.51 48.89
N ASP A 73 -2.04 -6.16 50.01
CA ASP A 73 -2.05 -5.56 51.34
C ASP A 73 -0.78 -4.74 51.66
N GLY A 74 0.20 -4.72 50.74
CA GLY A 74 1.46 -4.00 50.90
C GLY A 74 2.46 -4.67 51.85
N SER A 75 2.21 -5.90 52.31
CA SER A 75 3.06 -6.59 53.29
C SER A 75 4.40 -7.08 52.73
N GLY A 76 4.59 -7.03 51.40
CA GLY A 76 5.84 -7.38 50.73
C GLY A 76 5.63 -7.99 49.35
N THR A 77 6.59 -8.82 48.92
CA THR A 77 6.49 -9.63 47.70
C THR A 77 6.42 -11.11 48.03
N GLN A 78 5.65 -11.87 47.27
CA GLN A 78 5.63 -13.32 47.31
C GLN A 78 6.31 -13.90 46.06
N GLU A 79 7.06 -14.97 46.27
CA GLU A 79 7.77 -15.71 45.23
C GLU A 79 7.08 -17.07 45.01
N VAL A 80 7.13 -17.56 43.77
CA VAL A 80 6.62 -18.88 43.37
C VAL A 80 7.73 -19.64 42.68
N THR A 81 8.07 -20.81 43.20
CA THR A 81 9.09 -21.72 42.67
C THR A 81 8.55 -22.56 41.52
N TRP A 82 9.45 -23.14 40.72
CA TRP A 82 9.08 -24.14 39.72
C TRP A 82 8.42 -25.37 40.32
N ARG A 83 8.79 -25.76 41.55
CA ARG A 83 8.12 -26.85 42.29
C ARG A 83 6.64 -26.55 42.50
N GLU A 84 6.33 -25.40 43.10
CA GLU A 84 4.95 -24.99 43.38
C GLU A 84 4.15 -24.85 42.07
N PHE A 85 4.75 -24.23 41.05
CA PHE A 85 4.12 -24.08 39.73
C PHE A 85 3.87 -25.43 39.03
N ALA A 86 4.83 -26.34 39.03
CA ALA A 86 4.68 -27.65 38.41
C ALA A 86 3.63 -28.51 39.13
N GLN A 87 3.60 -28.47 40.47
CA GLN A 87 2.56 -29.13 41.25
C GLN A 87 1.17 -28.56 40.96
N ALA A 88 1.04 -27.24 40.83
CA ALA A 88 -0.19 -26.58 40.41
C ALA A 88 -0.65 -27.04 39.02
N ALA A 89 0.27 -27.10 38.05
CA ALA A 89 -0.02 -27.59 36.70
C ALA A 89 -0.42 -29.08 36.69
N LEU A 90 0.21 -29.93 37.50
CA LEU A 90 -0.17 -31.34 37.65
C LEU A 90 -1.54 -31.51 38.31
N ARG A 91 -1.90 -30.68 39.28
CA ARG A 91 -3.27 -30.65 39.84
C ARG A 91 -4.29 -30.26 38.77
N ALA A 92 -4.00 -29.22 37.98
CA ALA A 92 -4.84 -28.83 36.85
C ALA A 92 -5.01 -29.96 35.82
N ALA A 93 -3.95 -30.72 35.54
CA ALA A 93 -4.00 -31.86 34.63
C ALA A 93 -4.99 -32.94 35.11
N HIS A 94 -4.94 -33.35 36.38
CA HIS A 94 -5.88 -34.33 36.94
C HIS A 94 -7.33 -33.84 36.89
N LEU A 95 -7.58 -32.59 37.29
CA LEU A 95 -8.93 -32.01 37.28
C LEU A 95 -9.56 -32.01 35.88
N VAL A 96 -8.77 -31.68 34.86
CA VAL A 96 -9.24 -31.67 33.47
C VAL A 96 -9.42 -33.09 32.94
N SER A 97 -8.53 -34.03 33.26
CA SER A 97 -8.71 -35.45 32.92
C SER A 97 -10.01 -36.02 33.51
N ASP A 98 -10.34 -35.69 34.77
CA ASP A 98 -11.59 -36.09 35.41
C ASP A 98 -12.82 -35.45 34.73
N ALA A 99 -12.70 -34.22 34.25
CA ALA A 99 -13.76 -33.56 33.49
C ALA A 99 -13.98 -34.22 32.12
N VAL A 100 -12.90 -34.55 31.41
CA VAL A 100 -12.97 -35.26 30.12
C VAL A 100 -13.56 -36.66 30.29
N ALA A 101 -13.20 -37.39 31.34
CA ALA A 101 -13.71 -38.73 31.62
C ALA A 101 -15.24 -38.78 31.83
N LYS A 102 -15.87 -37.64 32.14
CA LYS A 102 -17.33 -37.51 32.30
C LYS A 102 -18.07 -37.22 30.98
N LEU A 103 -17.36 -36.96 29.88
CA LEU A 103 -17.99 -36.78 28.57
C LEU A 103 -18.50 -38.10 28.01
N ASP A 104 -19.56 -38.03 27.21
CA ASP A 104 -19.96 -39.15 26.38
C ASP A 104 -18.95 -39.33 25.22
N SER A 105 -18.31 -40.50 25.18
CA SER A 105 -17.29 -40.84 24.19
C SER A 105 -16.16 -39.79 24.08
N PRO A 106 -15.32 -39.63 25.12
CA PRO A 106 -14.22 -38.68 25.10
C PRO A 106 -13.17 -39.07 24.05
N LEU A 107 -12.59 -38.08 23.36
CA LEU A 107 -11.42 -38.31 22.53
C LEU A 107 -10.21 -38.61 23.43
N PRO A 108 -9.36 -39.58 23.07
CA PRO A 108 -8.23 -39.95 23.90
C PRO A 108 -7.14 -38.86 23.92
N PRO A 109 -6.32 -38.81 24.98
CA PRO A 109 -5.14 -37.95 25.03
C PRO A 109 -4.06 -38.45 24.06
N VAL A 110 -3.20 -37.55 23.59
CA VAL A 110 -2.11 -37.87 22.65
C VAL A 110 -0.98 -38.72 23.30
N LEU A 111 -1.05 -38.97 24.61
CA LEU A 111 0.03 -39.60 25.40
C LEU A 111 0.20 -41.12 25.17
N ASP A 112 -0.80 -41.80 24.61
CA ASP A 112 -0.86 -43.27 24.49
C ASP A 112 -0.45 -43.80 23.09
N GLY A 113 0.40 -43.05 22.39
CA GLY A 113 0.77 -43.37 21.00
C GLY A 113 -0.37 -43.16 20.00
N TYR A 114 -1.39 -42.40 20.42
CA TYR A 114 -2.53 -42.00 19.59
C TYR A 114 -2.21 -40.74 18.80
N ASP A 115 -2.20 -40.86 17.47
CA ASP A 115 -1.89 -39.76 16.55
C ASP A 115 -3.15 -39.05 15.98
N GLY A 116 -4.34 -39.31 16.54
CA GLY A 116 -5.60 -38.70 16.09
C GLY A 116 -6.06 -37.46 16.90
N PRO A 117 -7.24 -36.90 16.60
CA PRO A 117 -7.77 -35.72 17.29
C PRO A 117 -8.01 -35.95 18.78
N THR A 118 -7.64 -34.99 19.62
CA THR A 118 -7.86 -35.02 21.07
C THR A 118 -8.85 -33.94 21.50
N GLU A 119 -9.30 -33.97 22.76
CA GLU A 119 -10.19 -32.92 23.29
C GLU A 119 -9.51 -31.55 23.26
N THR A 120 -10.30 -30.55 22.84
CA THR A 120 -9.94 -29.14 23.00
C THR A 120 -10.63 -28.58 24.23
N ILE A 121 -9.84 -28.12 25.19
CA ILE A 121 -10.29 -27.52 26.45
C ILE A 121 -10.09 -26.02 26.35
N CYS A 122 -11.21 -25.28 26.32
CA CYS A 122 -11.15 -23.83 26.25
C CYS A 122 -11.09 -23.21 27.65
N ILE A 123 -10.31 -22.14 27.80
CA ILE A 123 -10.26 -21.34 29.04
C ILE A 123 -10.94 -20.01 28.74
N MET A 124 -12.06 -19.73 29.41
CA MET A 124 -12.81 -18.48 29.30
C MET A 124 -12.97 -17.84 30.68
N THR A 125 -11.86 -17.36 31.21
CA THR A 125 -11.75 -16.74 32.53
C THR A 125 -11.29 -15.28 32.39
N ARG A 126 -11.51 -14.43 33.39
CA ARG A 126 -10.93 -13.07 33.48
C ARG A 126 -9.41 -13.17 33.57
N GLY A 127 -8.93 -14.27 34.17
CA GLY A 127 -7.59 -14.80 33.99
C GLY A 127 -6.53 -14.15 34.87
N ASP A 128 -5.95 -14.94 35.75
CA ASP A 128 -4.76 -14.62 36.51
C ASP A 128 -3.53 -15.26 35.87
N SER A 129 -2.44 -14.50 35.71
CA SER A 129 -1.29 -14.93 34.90
C SER A 129 -0.78 -16.32 35.27
N ILE A 130 -0.42 -16.52 36.55
CA ILE A 130 0.19 -17.77 37.02
C ILE A 130 -0.81 -18.94 36.95
N VAL A 131 -2.06 -18.71 37.36
CA VAL A 131 -3.14 -19.73 37.34
C VAL A 131 -3.43 -20.17 35.91
N THR A 132 -3.58 -19.23 34.97
CA THR A 132 -3.84 -19.56 33.57
C THR A 132 -2.66 -20.29 32.94
N TYR A 133 -1.41 -19.90 33.23
CA TYR A 133 -0.26 -20.67 32.74
C TYR A 133 -0.22 -22.09 33.33
N ALA A 134 -0.53 -22.27 34.62
CA ALA A 134 -0.61 -23.60 35.24
C ALA A 134 -1.70 -24.46 34.59
N LEU A 135 -2.88 -23.89 34.31
CA LEU A 135 -3.94 -24.56 33.54
C LEU A 135 -3.45 -24.96 32.14
N MET A 136 -2.80 -24.04 31.43
CA MET A 136 -2.28 -24.31 30.08
C MET A 136 -1.26 -25.45 30.07
N TYR A 137 -0.27 -25.41 30.96
CA TYR A 137 0.70 -26.50 31.08
C TYR A 137 0.04 -27.81 31.51
N GLY A 138 -0.89 -27.77 32.47
CA GLY A 138 -1.61 -28.95 32.96
C GLY A 138 -2.43 -29.65 31.88
N ILE A 139 -3.23 -28.88 31.12
CA ILE A 139 -4.04 -29.41 30.00
C ILE A 139 -3.14 -30.03 28.93
N MET A 140 -2.06 -29.34 28.53
CA MET A 140 -1.11 -29.88 27.57
C MET A 140 -0.40 -31.13 28.10
N ARG A 141 -0.06 -31.17 29.40
CA ARG A 141 0.62 -32.31 30.03
C ARG A 141 -0.30 -33.52 30.17
N ALA A 142 -1.61 -33.31 30.32
CA ALA A 142 -2.64 -34.34 30.26
C ALA A 142 -2.85 -34.89 28.84
N GLY A 143 -2.23 -34.29 27.82
CA GLY A 143 -2.30 -34.73 26.43
C GLY A 143 -3.47 -34.17 25.63
N TYR A 144 -4.14 -33.14 26.16
CA TYR A 144 -5.24 -32.44 25.50
C TYR A 144 -4.77 -31.13 24.86
N THR A 145 -5.60 -30.58 23.98
CA THR A 145 -5.35 -29.29 23.35
C THR A 145 -5.93 -28.17 24.21
N VAL A 146 -5.13 -27.19 24.60
CA VAL A 146 -5.63 -26.00 25.33
C VAL A 146 -5.91 -24.86 24.36
N PHE A 147 -7.01 -24.13 24.61
CA PHE A 147 -7.36 -22.93 23.86
C PHE A 147 -7.80 -21.80 24.79
N PRO A 148 -6.87 -20.91 25.22
CA PRO A 148 -7.24 -19.73 25.99
C PRO A 148 -7.97 -18.72 25.09
N LEU A 149 -9.23 -18.43 25.44
CA LEU A 149 -10.05 -17.45 24.77
C LEU A 149 -9.92 -16.11 25.47
N SER A 150 -10.04 -15.03 24.71
CA SER A 150 -10.02 -13.73 25.34
C SER A 150 -11.38 -13.36 25.88
N PRO A 151 -11.47 -12.84 27.11
CA PRO A 151 -12.72 -12.31 27.65
C PRO A 151 -13.21 -11.05 26.91
N ARG A 152 -12.37 -10.41 26.06
CA ARG A 152 -12.72 -9.20 25.28
C ARG A 152 -13.36 -9.49 23.92
N ASN A 153 -13.50 -10.76 23.55
CA ASN A 153 -14.19 -11.13 22.31
C ASN A 153 -15.71 -11.00 22.49
N SER A 154 -16.43 -10.61 21.42
CA SER A 154 -17.89 -10.57 21.43
C SER A 154 -18.48 -11.99 21.51
N ALA A 155 -19.75 -12.11 21.93
CA ALA A 155 -20.45 -13.40 21.98
C ALA A 155 -20.35 -14.19 20.67
N HIS A 156 -20.59 -13.51 19.55
CA HIS A 156 -20.49 -14.10 18.20
C HIS A 156 -19.07 -14.60 17.88
N ALA A 157 -18.03 -13.83 18.27
CA ALA A 157 -16.65 -14.25 18.06
C ALA A 157 -16.29 -15.48 18.91
N GLN A 158 -16.76 -15.55 20.17
CA GLN A 158 -16.55 -16.73 21.01
C GLN A 158 -17.24 -17.97 20.41
N GLU A 159 -18.51 -17.82 20.01
CA GLU A 159 -19.29 -18.89 19.40
C GLU A 159 -18.61 -19.44 18.14
N HIS A 160 -18.12 -18.55 17.27
CA HIS A 160 -17.37 -18.92 16.06
C HIS A 160 -16.10 -19.72 16.40
N LEU A 161 -15.30 -19.25 17.36
CA LEU A 161 -14.05 -19.92 17.74
C LEU A 161 -14.30 -21.31 18.34
N LEU A 162 -15.28 -21.42 19.25
CA LEU A 162 -15.66 -22.68 19.90
C LEU A 162 -16.16 -23.72 18.88
N LYS A 163 -17.00 -23.30 17.93
CA LYS A 163 -17.46 -24.16 16.82
C LYS A 163 -16.31 -24.60 15.93
N THR A 164 -15.42 -23.67 15.56
CA THR A 164 -14.30 -23.94 14.64
C THR A 164 -13.36 -25.03 15.15
N VAL A 165 -13.21 -25.15 16.47
CA VAL A 165 -12.37 -26.19 17.09
C VAL A 165 -13.17 -27.38 17.62
N ASN A 166 -14.49 -27.42 17.41
CA ASN A 166 -15.39 -28.40 17.98
C ASN A 166 -15.21 -28.58 19.50
N CYS A 167 -15.14 -27.46 20.24
CA CYS A 167 -14.88 -27.48 21.67
C CYS A 167 -16.05 -28.09 22.45
N ARG A 168 -15.77 -29.05 23.35
CA ARG A 168 -16.77 -29.68 24.22
C ARG A 168 -16.68 -29.26 25.69
N ILE A 169 -15.54 -28.76 26.15
CA ILE A 169 -15.35 -28.33 27.54
C ILE A 169 -14.84 -26.89 27.56
N VAL A 170 -15.54 -26.03 28.32
CA VAL A 170 -15.11 -24.65 28.59
C VAL A 170 -14.92 -24.47 30.09
N LEU A 171 -13.72 -24.08 30.49
CA LEU A 171 -13.41 -23.67 31.86
C LEU A 171 -13.90 -22.24 32.08
N VAL A 172 -14.77 -22.04 33.08
CA VAL A 172 -15.42 -20.76 33.43
C VAL A 172 -15.26 -20.46 34.92
N GLU A 173 -15.31 -19.18 35.31
CA GLU A 173 -15.07 -18.78 36.72
C GLU A 173 -16.27 -18.95 37.66
N TYR A 174 -17.49 -19.05 37.11
CA TYR A 174 -18.69 -19.28 37.91
C TYR A 174 -18.97 -20.77 38.06
N GLU A 175 -19.56 -21.16 39.19
CA GLU A 175 -20.11 -22.50 39.34
C GLU A 175 -21.38 -22.60 38.48
N PRO A 176 -21.52 -23.58 37.58
CA PRO A 176 -22.68 -23.65 36.68
C PRO A 176 -24.05 -23.68 37.38
N THR A 177 -24.08 -24.03 38.67
CA THR A 177 -25.26 -24.07 39.53
C THR A 177 -25.56 -22.75 40.27
N GLU A 178 -24.70 -21.73 40.14
CA GLU A 178 -24.84 -20.44 40.82
C GLU A 178 -25.96 -19.56 40.23
N PRO A 179 -26.66 -18.79 41.09
CA PRO A 179 -27.71 -17.87 40.65
C PRO A 179 -27.17 -16.70 39.82
N ASP A 180 -27.95 -16.23 38.84
CA ASP A 180 -27.54 -15.16 37.90
C ASP A 180 -27.21 -13.83 38.58
N SER A 181 -27.71 -13.58 39.79
CA SER A 181 -27.50 -12.34 40.55
C SER A 181 -26.04 -12.11 40.96
N ILE A 182 -25.23 -13.17 41.04
CA ILE A 182 -23.82 -13.10 41.45
C ILE A 182 -22.84 -13.24 40.27
N LYS A 183 -23.34 -13.53 39.07
CA LYS A 183 -22.52 -13.67 37.86
C LYS A 183 -21.98 -12.33 37.40
N THR A 184 -20.68 -12.28 37.08
CA THR A 184 -20.03 -11.15 36.43
C THR A 184 -20.51 -10.99 34.98
N ASN A 185 -20.09 -9.91 34.31
CA ASN A 185 -20.38 -9.73 32.88
C ASN A 185 -19.76 -10.84 32.02
N LEU A 186 -18.56 -11.33 32.38
CA LEU A 186 -17.93 -12.43 31.66
C LEU A 186 -18.69 -13.73 31.86
N ASP A 187 -19.16 -14.00 33.08
CA ASP A 187 -19.93 -15.21 33.39
C ASP A 187 -21.24 -15.25 32.60
N ARG A 188 -21.95 -14.12 32.52
CA ARG A 188 -23.16 -14.00 31.70
C ARG A 188 -22.86 -14.18 30.22
N LEU A 189 -21.74 -13.65 29.73
CA LEU A 189 -21.30 -13.85 28.35
C LEU A 189 -21.01 -15.33 28.08
N ALA A 190 -20.23 -15.99 28.93
CA ALA A 190 -19.89 -17.40 28.82
C ALA A 190 -21.15 -18.28 28.86
N ALA A 191 -22.01 -18.07 29.86
CA ALA A 191 -23.28 -18.78 30.00
C ALA A 191 -24.18 -18.61 28.76
N GLY A 192 -24.28 -17.38 28.24
CA GLY A 192 -25.07 -17.07 27.06
C GLY A 192 -24.53 -17.75 25.79
N VAL A 193 -23.21 -17.74 25.58
CA VAL A 193 -22.56 -18.43 24.45
C VAL A 193 -22.75 -19.93 24.54
N ILE A 194 -22.56 -20.52 25.73
CA ILE A 194 -22.74 -21.96 25.97
C ILE A 194 -24.20 -22.37 25.74
N ALA A 195 -25.16 -21.64 26.29
CA ALA A 195 -26.59 -21.91 26.07
C ALA A 195 -26.98 -21.78 24.59
N SER A 196 -26.44 -20.78 23.88
CA SER A 196 -26.67 -20.60 22.45
C SER A 196 -26.12 -21.77 21.62
N LEU A 197 -24.95 -22.29 21.99
CA LEU A 197 -24.35 -23.47 21.34
C LEU A 197 -25.13 -24.75 21.62
N GLN A 198 -25.57 -24.96 22.85
CA GLN A 198 -26.41 -26.10 23.24
C GLN A 198 -27.76 -26.08 22.51
N ALA A 199 -28.37 -24.91 22.33
CA ALA A 199 -29.60 -24.75 21.55
C ALA A 199 -29.41 -25.05 20.05
N GLN A 200 -28.16 -25.15 19.58
CA GLN A 200 -27.78 -25.53 18.22
C GLN A 200 -27.22 -26.96 18.15
N ASP A 201 -27.56 -27.81 19.12
CA ASP A 201 -27.13 -29.21 19.26
C ASP A 201 -25.61 -29.41 19.33
N HIS A 202 -24.86 -28.38 19.75
CA HIS A 202 -23.42 -28.49 19.99
C HIS A 202 -23.16 -29.05 21.39
N ALA A 203 -22.49 -30.20 21.48
CA ALA A 203 -22.23 -30.91 22.73
C ALA A 203 -21.13 -30.21 23.56
N ILE A 204 -21.51 -29.19 24.32
CA ILE A 204 -20.61 -28.37 25.14
C ILE A 204 -21.05 -28.27 26.59
N VAL A 205 -20.07 -28.35 27.50
CA VAL A 205 -20.28 -28.25 28.94
C VAL A 205 -19.39 -27.18 29.56
N ALA A 206 -19.96 -26.44 30.52
CA ALA A 206 -19.22 -25.54 31.38
C ALA A 206 -18.64 -26.33 32.56
N VAL A 207 -17.36 -26.14 32.84
CA VAL A 207 -16.68 -26.70 34.02
C VAL A 207 -16.09 -25.55 34.80
N HIS A 208 -16.34 -25.53 36.11
CA HIS A 208 -15.78 -24.51 36.97
C HIS A 208 -14.25 -24.59 36.98
N ALA A 209 -13.59 -23.48 36.67
CA ALA A 209 -12.15 -23.38 36.62
C ALA A 209 -11.57 -23.41 38.04
N PRO A 210 -10.48 -24.13 38.29
CA PRO A 210 -9.85 -24.15 39.60
C PRO A 210 -9.23 -22.78 39.93
N HIS A 211 -9.54 -22.26 41.12
CA HIS A 211 -8.99 -21.02 41.65
C HIS A 211 -7.57 -21.21 42.19
N ARG A 212 -6.90 -20.09 42.52
CA ARG A 212 -5.53 -20.08 43.02
C ARG A 212 -5.34 -21.03 44.20
N GLU A 213 -6.23 -21.00 45.19
CA GLU A 213 -6.11 -21.76 46.42
C GLU A 213 -6.11 -23.27 46.16
N LEU A 214 -6.96 -23.72 45.23
CA LEU A 214 -7.03 -25.13 44.85
C LEU A 214 -5.76 -25.60 44.11
N LEU A 215 -5.16 -24.72 43.31
CA LEU A 215 -3.97 -25.07 42.53
C LEU A 215 -2.66 -24.88 43.28
N PHE A 216 -2.52 -23.85 44.13
CA PHE A 216 -1.24 -23.47 44.74
C PHE A 216 -1.18 -23.75 46.24
N ASP A 217 -2.30 -23.66 46.96
CA ASP A 217 -2.32 -23.74 48.43
C ASP A 217 -2.67 -25.14 48.95
N ALA A 218 -2.85 -26.12 48.05
CA ALA A 218 -3.14 -27.49 48.42
C ALA A 218 -1.90 -28.22 48.97
N ASP A 219 -2.02 -28.77 50.19
CA ASP A 219 -0.97 -29.53 50.88
C ASP A 219 -0.63 -30.86 50.19
N GLU A 220 -1.54 -31.40 49.37
CA GLU A 220 -1.36 -32.68 48.69
C GLU A 220 -0.42 -32.55 47.47
N THR A 221 0.65 -33.35 47.48
CA THR A 221 1.51 -33.52 46.30
C THR A 221 0.75 -34.36 45.26
N PRO A 222 0.50 -33.85 44.05
CA PRO A 222 -0.24 -34.60 43.03
C PRO A 222 0.54 -35.85 42.61
N SER A 223 -0.19 -36.91 42.25
CA SER A 223 0.41 -38.12 41.67
C SER A 223 1.19 -37.78 40.40
N HIS A 224 2.28 -38.52 40.15
CA HIS A 224 2.97 -38.40 38.87
C HIS A 224 2.07 -38.87 37.72
N LEU A 225 2.04 -38.10 36.63
CA LEU A 225 1.44 -38.53 35.38
C LEU A 225 2.39 -39.44 34.62
N SER A 226 1.84 -40.39 33.87
CA SER A 226 2.63 -41.23 32.96
C SER A 226 3.50 -40.36 32.05
N PRO A 227 4.73 -40.80 31.72
CA PRO A 227 5.57 -40.14 30.73
C PRO A 227 4.85 -40.04 29.39
N ILE A 228 5.13 -38.98 28.63
CA ILE A 228 4.60 -38.83 27.28
C ILE A 228 5.23 -39.89 26.38
N THR A 229 4.43 -40.82 25.84
CA THR A 229 4.96 -41.93 25.01
C THR A 229 5.19 -41.46 23.58
N LYS A 230 6.46 -41.25 23.20
CA LYS A 230 6.88 -40.77 21.87
C LYS A 230 7.04 -41.92 20.87
N THR A 231 5.93 -42.50 20.40
CA THR A 231 5.95 -43.70 19.54
C THR A 231 6.22 -43.41 18.05
N SER A 232 5.74 -42.29 17.52
CA SER A 232 5.89 -41.89 16.10
C SER A 232 6.55 -40.50 15.97
N ASN A 233 6.70 -39.96 14.75
CA ASN A 233 7.00 -38.53 14.53
C ASN A 233 5.73 -37.73 14.16
N LEU A 234 4.58 -38.40 13.99
CA LEU A 234 3.33 -37.77 13.54
C LEU A 234 2.73 -36.88 14.61
N TRP A 235 2.89 -37.26 15.88
CA TRP A 235 2.49 -36.44 17.02
C TRP A 235 3.13 -35.05 17.04
N LEU A 236 4.27 -34.82 16.34
CA LEU A 236 4.90 -33.50 16.23
C LEU A 236 4.04 -32.46 15.50
N ASN A 237 3.07 -32.93 14.72
CA ASN A 237 2.11 -32.09 14.01
C ASN A 237 0.84 -31.85 14.84
N HIS A 238 0.70 -32.48 16.02
CA HIS A 238 -0.37 -32.14 16.95
C HIS A 238 -0.19 -30.75 17.51
N SER A 239 -1.33 -30.11 17.79
CA SER A 239 -1.39 -28.73 18.25
C SER A 239 -1.80 -28.67 19.71
N PRO A 240 -0.84 -28.77 20.67
CA PRO A 240 -1.18 -28.74 22.09
C PRO A 240 -1.74 -27.39 22.55
N LEU A 241 -1.46 -26.30 21.82
CA LEU A 241 -1.94 -24.96 22.13
C LEU A 241 -2.57 -24.32 20.89
N LEU A 242 -3.78 -23.81 21.05
CA LEU A 242 -4.44 -22.96 20.06
C LEU A 242 -4.41 -21.52 20.55
N LEU A 243 -4.14 -20.58 19.66
CA LEU A 243 -4.35 -19.15 19.90
C LEU A 243 -5.34 -18.61 18.88
N HIS A 244 -5.82 -17.39 19.08
CA HIS A 244 -6.64 -16.70 18.08
C HIS A 244 -5.98 -15.39 17.67
N SER A 245 -6.01 -15.11 16.36
CA SER A 245 -5.60 -13.81 15.83
C SER A 245 -6.81 -12.90 15.71
N SER A 246 -6.67 -11.66 16.16
CA SER A 246 -7.70 -10.63 16.13
C SER A 246 -7.91 -10.04 14.72
N GLY A 247 -7.89 -10.89 13.69
CA GLY A 247 -7.68 -10.52 12.28
C GLY A 247 -8.44 -9.28 11.79
N THR A 248 -7.89 -8.63 10.77
CA THR A 248 -8.50 -7.48 10.06
C THR A 248 -9.85 -7.79 9.40
N THR A 249 -10.20 -9.07 9.31
CA THR A 249 -11.53 -9.59 8.95
C THR A 249 -12.41 -9.63 10.20
N SER A 250 -13.67 -9.22 10.14
CA SER A 250 -14.60 -9.01 11.27
C SER A 250 -14.80 -10.17 12.28
N VAL A 251 -14.17 -11.34 12.10
CA VAL A 251 -14.22 -12.51 12.98
C VAL A 251 -12.79 -13.06 13.22
N PRO A 252 -12.38 -13.39 14.47
CA PRO A 252 -11.05 -13.90 14.79
C PRO A 252 -10.75 -15.27 14.16
N LYS A 253 -9.48 -15.55 13.84
CA LYS A 253 -9.06 -16.84 13.25
C LYS A 253 -8.33 -17.70 14.27
N VAL A 254 -8.56 -19.01 14.24
CA VAL A 254 -7.83 -19.99 15.05
C VAL A 254 -6.43 -20.23 14.46
N VAL A 255 -5.40 -20.13 15.30
CA VAL A 255 -4.01 -20.46 14.97
C VAL A 255 -3.60 -21.67 15.79
N ARG A 256 -3.20 -22.74 15.11
CA ARG A 256 -2.89 -24.03 15.73
C ARG A 256 -1.38 -24.17 15.94
N LEU A 257 -0.89 -23.98 17.16
CA LEU A 257 0.53 -24.08 17.47
C LEU A 257 0.91 -25.55 17.69
N THR A 258 1.74 -26.10 16.81
CA THR A 258 2.22 -27.47 16.93
C THR A 258 3.31 -27.61 17.99
N TYR A 259 3.57 -28.84 18.46
CA TYR A 259 4.71 -29.13 19.34
C TYR A 259 6.04 -28.60 18.77
N ARG A 260 6.21 -28.72 17.46
CA ARG A 260 7.37 -28.23 16.71
C ARG A 260 7.51 -26.70 16.81
N VAL A 261 6.44 -25.96 16.57
CA VAL A 261 6.43 -24.49 16.65
C VAL A 261 6.75 -24.01 18.07
N LEU A 262 6.18 -24.66 19.10
CA LEU A 262 6.49 -24.30 20.49
C LEU A 262 7.95 -24.58 20.87
N ALA A 263 8.55 -25.65 20.33
CA ALA A 263 9.98 -25.90 20.49
C ALA A 263 10.84 -24.80 19.83
N ASP A 264 10.40 -24.29 18.67
CA ASP A 264 11.05 -23.18 17.97
C ASP A 264 10.90 -21.82 18.70
N TRP A 265 9.88 -21.70 19.55
CA TRP A 265 9.70 -20.54 20.43
C TRP A 265 10.59 -20.65 21.67
N LEU A 266 10.74 -21.84 22.25
CA LEU A 266 11.68 -22.10 23.35
C LEU A 266 13.13 -21.87 22.93
N SER A 267 13.52 -22.31 21.73
CA SER A 267 14.89 -22.20 21.21
C SER A 267 15.34 -20.75 21.01
N HIS A 268 14.41 -19.87 20.65
CA HIS A 268 14.65 -18.45 20.39
C HIS A 268 15.29 -17.74 21.58
N TRP A 269 14.85 -18.07 22.79
CA TRP A 269 15.30 -17.41 24.02
C TRP A 269 16.71 -17.85 24.47
N ARG A 270 17.22 -18.97 23.97
CA ARG A 270 18.55 -19.52 24.33
C ARG A 270 19.74 -18.84 23.65
N LEU A 271 19.49 -17.96 22.69
CA LEU A 271 20.55 -17.23 21.98
C LEU A 271 21.13 -16.06 22.77
N ARG A 272 20.53 -15.76 23.92
CA ARG A 272 21.05 -14.80 24.87
C ARG A 272 21.83 -15.58 25.94
N ASP A 273 22.79 -14.92 26.57
CA ASP A 273 23.36 -15.31 27.86
C ASP A 273 22.61 -14.52 28.97
N PRO A 274 21.31 -14.76 29.24
CA PRO A 274 20.70 -14.17 30.41
C PRO A 274 21.25 -14.92 31.63
N GLU A 275 21.72 -14.18 32.62
CA GLU A 275 21.89 -14.73 33.96
C GLU A 275 20.53 -15.32 34.40
N ALA A 276 20.52 -16.56 34.91
CA ALA A 276 19.32 -17.09 35.57
C ALA A 276 18.82 -16.10 36.63
N GLY A 277 17.50 -16.01 36.79
CA GLY A 277 16.88 -15.10 37.75
C GLY A 277 16.55 -13.70 37.21
N VAL A 278 16.78 -13.41 35.91
CA VAL A 278 16.33 -12.15 35.30
C VAL A 278 14.80 -12.04 35.39
N ARG A 279 14.32 -10.95 35.99
CA ARG A 279 12.89 -10.66 36.17
C ARG A 279 12.32 -9.92 34.96
N TYR A 280 11.38 -10.56 34.27
CA TYR A 280 10.64 -10.01 33.13
C TYR A 280 9.36 -9.32 33.61
N GLY A 281 9.18 -8.03 33.29
CA GLY A 281 7.97 -7.29 33.64
C GLY A 281 6.79 -7.68 32.75
N SER A 282 6.11 -8.79 33.07
CA SER A 282 5.07 -9.39 32.23
C SER A 282 3.64 -9.10 32.68
N ALA A 283 3.44 -8.41 33.80
CA ALA A 283 2.14 -8.11 34.41
C ALA A 283 1.10 -7.50 33.43
N GLY A 284 1.54 -6.77 32.40
CA GLY A 284 0.68 -6.15 31.40
C GLY A 284 0.39 -7.00 30.14
N LEU A 285 0.93 -8.21 30.04
CA LEU A 285 0.81 -9.06 28.85
C LEU A 285 -0.38 -10.01 28.96
N PRO A 286 -1.32 -10.01 28.01
CA PRO A 286 -2.42 -10.98 28.00
C PRO A 286 -1.90 -12.42 27.77
N VAL A 287 -2.29 -13.35 28.64
CA VAL A 287 -1.85 -14.76 28.61
C VAL A 287 -2.34 -15.53 27.37
N GLN A 288 -3.49 -15.15 26.82
CA GLN A 288 -4.05 -15.71 25.58
C GLN A 288 -3.42 -15.14 24.30
N HIS A 289 -2.43 -14.25 24.42
CA HIS A 289 -1.74 -13.62 23.29
C HIS A 289 -0.33 -14.20 23.12
N THR A 290 0.15 -14.31 21.88
CA THR A 290 1.49 -14.81 21.53
C THR A 290 2.61 -14.18 22.37
N TYR A 291 2.55 -12.87 22.61
CA TYR A 291 3.54 -12.18 23.43
C TYR A 291 3.54 -12.70 24.89
N GLY A 292 2.37 -12.86 25.49
CA GLY A 292 2.22 -13.42 26.83
C GLY A 292 2.66 -14.88 26.88
N VAL A 293 2.32 -15.71 25.88
CA VAL A 293 2.78 -17.11 25.83
C VAL A 293 4.29 -17.21 25.69
N ALA A 294 4.87 -16.45 24.75
CA ALA A 294 6.30 -16.53 24.47
C ALA A 294 7.17 -16.02 25.63
N VAL A 295 6.71 -15.01 26.39
CA VAL A 295 7.43 -14.54 27.60
C VAL A 295 7.10 -15.42 28.80
N GLY A 296 5.81 -15.64 29.08
CA GLY A 296 5.32 -16.34 30.26
C GLY A 296 5.69 -17.82 30.32
N MET A 297 5.58 -18.52 29.19
CA MET A 297 5.82 -19.96 29.12
C MET A 297 7.19 -20.28 28.51
N CYS A 298 7.55 -19.63 27.39
CA CYS A 298 8.77 -20.04 26.67
C CYS A 298 10.04 -19.44 27.28
N ALA A 299 10.09 -18.13 27.57
CA ALA A 299 11.31 -17.49 28.06
C ALA A 299 11.73 -18.02 29.45
N THR A 300 10.78 -18.14 30.37
CA THR A 300 10.98 -18.67 31.73
C THR A 300 11.51 -20.10 31.69
N ALA A 301 10.82 -21.00 30.98
CA ALA A 301 11.18 -22.40 30.89
C ALA A 301 12.52 -22.63 30.17
N ALA A 302 12.86 -21.81 29.17
CA ALA A 302 14.08 -21.98 28.40
C ALA A 302 15.33 -21.41 29.08
N THR A 303 15.19 -20.36 29.90
CA THR A 303 16.34 -19.55 30.38
C THR A 303 16.45 -19.36 31.89
N GLY A 304 15.44 -19.75 32.68
CA GLY A 304 15.41 -19.46 34.11
C GLY A 304 15.05 -18.00 34.40
N GLY A 305 14.29 -17.39 33.50
CA GLY A 305 13.68 -16.09 33.76
C GLY A 305 12.54 -16.19 34.77
N VAL A 306 12.33 -15.12 35.53
CA VAL A 306 11.28 -15.02 36.55
C VAL A 306 10.22 -14.02 36.08
N LEU A 307 8.94 -14.36 36.19
CA LEU A 307 7.85 -13.46 35.82
C LEU A 307 7.52 -12.50 36.95
N ALA A 308 7.56 -11.20 36.67
CA ALA A 308 6.95 -10.19 37.53
C ALA A 308 5.52 -9.93 37.08
N VAL A 309 4.56 -10.33 37.92
CA VAL A 309 3.12 -10.30 37.63
C VAL A 309 2.34 -9.62 38.76
N PHE A 310 1.05 -9.37 38.53
CA PHE A 310 0.13 -8.99 39.61
C PHE A 310 -0.12 -10.18 40.54
N GLU A 311 -0.49 -9.90 41.80
CA GLU A 311 -0.96 -10.95 42.70
C GLU A 311 -2.19 -11.66 42.09
N PRO A 312 -2.11 -12.99 41.90
CA PRO A 312 -3.26 -13.78 41.44
C PRO A 312 -4.44 -13.61 42.39
N ALA A 313 -5.62 -13.32 41.83
CA ALA A 313 -6.84 -13.14 42.61
C ALA A 313 -7.19 -14.40 43.40
N LYS A 314 -7.71 -14.18 44.61
CA LYS A 314 -8.31 -15.21 45.47
C LYS A 314 -9.77 -15.42 45.09
N LEU A 315 -10.36 -16.52 45.56
CA LEU A 315 -11.79 -16.78 45.37
C LEU A 315 -12.62 -15.58 45.85
N GLY A 316 -13.43 -15.02 44.95
CA GLY A 316 -14.29 -13.87 45.24
C GLY A 316 -13.62 -12.49 45.08
N GLU A 317 -12.34 -12.44 44.69
CA GLU A 317 -11.65 -11.20 44.33
C GLU A 317 -11.62 -10.99 42.81
N ASP A 318 -11.49 -9.73 42.40
CA ASP A 318 -11.27 -9.37 40.99
C ASP A 318 -9.77 -9.39 40.66
N PRO A 319 -9.38 -9.88 39.46
CA PRO A 319 -8.02 -9.69 38.95
C PRO A 319 -7.69 -8.20 38.76
N ILE A 320 -6.42 -7.84 38.98
CA ILE A 320 -5.97 -6.45 38.80
C ILE A 320 -5.95 -6.12 37.31
N VAL A 321 -6.59 -5.01 36.95
CA VAL A 321 -6.58 -4.48 35.57
C VAL A 321 -5.29 -3.70 35.35
N PRO A 322 -4.46 -4.05 34.36
CA PRO A 322 -3.20 -3.34 34.10
C PRO A 322 -3.42 -1.89 33.65
N ASP A 323 -2.68 -0.95 34.26
CA ASP A 323 -2.58 0.44 33.83
C ASP A 323 -1.11 0.93 33.94
N PRO A 324 -0.74 2.05 33.30
CA PRO A 324 0.64 2.54 33.34
C PRO A 324 1.23 2.73 34.75
N SER A 325 0.46 3.17 35.74
CA SER A 325 0.97 3.40 37.10
C SER A 325 1.20 2.09 37.82
N ASN A 326 0.17 1.23 37.87
CA ASN A 326 0.23 -0.01 38.64
C ASN A 326 1.25 -1.02 38.07
N LEU A 327 1.53 -0.95 36.76
CA LEU A 327 2.58 -1.73 36.13
C LEU A 327 3.97 -1.34 36.63
N LEU A 328 4.24 -0.03 36.73
CA LEU A 328 5.50 0.45 37.28
C LEU A 328 5.64 0.11 38.76
N ASP A 329 4.55 0.17 39.53
CA ASP A 329 4.55 -0.23 40.95
C ASP A 329 4.96 -1.70 41.11
N VAL A 330 4.40 -2.60 40.29
CA VAL A 330 4.81 -4.01 40.27
C VAL A 330 6.27 -4.16 39.86
N PHE A 331 6.71 -3.48 38.79
CA PHE A 331 8.06 -3.62 38.26
C PHE A 331 9.12 -3.13 39.25
N GLU A 332 8.86 -2.03 39.95
CA GLU A 332 9.74 -1.51 40.99
C GLU A 332 9.76 -2.42 42.21
N ALA A 333 8.59 -2.81 42.74
CA ALA A 333 8.49 -3.69 43.91
C ALA A 333 9.15 -5.06 43.69
N THR A 334 9.15 -5.54 42.44
CA THR A 334 9.73 -6.83 42.06
C THR A 334 11.12 -6.72 41.44
N ASN A 335 11.78 -5.55 41.44
CA ASN A 335 13.13 -5.37 40.87
C ASN A 335 13.24 -5.82 39.39
N VAL A 336 12.25 -5.52 38.57
CA VAL A 336 12.30 -5.73 37.11
C VAL A 336 13.36 -4.82 36.50
N ARG A 337 14.17 -5.39 35.60
CA ARG A 337 15.18 -4.64 34.84
C ARG A 337 14.74 -4.29 33.41
N LEU A 338 13.82 -5.10 32.88
CA LEU A 338 13.33 -5.08 31.51
C LEU A 338 11.79 -5.11 31.50
N PRO A 339 11.13 -3.95 31.69
CA PRO A 339 9.68 -3.84 31.50
C PRO A 339 9.30 -4.33 30.10
N THR A 340 8.30 -5.20 30.02
CA THR A 340 7.83 -5.78 28.77
C THR A 340 6.39 -5.35 28.54
N LEU A 341 6.20 -4.39 27.63
CA LEU A 341 4.99 -3.60 27.50
C LEU A 341 4.47 -3.59 26.06
N THR A 342 3.19 -3.27 25.90
CA THR A 342 2.61 -2.94 24.60
C THR A 342 2.86 -1.47 24.26
N PRO A 343 2.91 -1.09 22.97
CA PRO A 343 3.15 0.29 22.55
C PRO A 343 2.19 1.29 23.21
N SER A 344 0.90 0.98 23.32
CA SER A 344 -0.10 1.87 23.92
C SER A 344 0.23 2.25 25.37
N ILE A 345 0.77 1.31 26.15
CA ILE A 345 1.18 1.56 27.53
C ILE A 345 2.45 2.41 27.57
N VAL A 346 3.42 2.10 26.69
CA VAL A 346 4.66 2.88 26.57
C VAL A 346 4.37 4.33 26.18
N GLU A 347 3.47 4.55 25.22
CA GLU A 347 3.05 5.89 24.79
C GLU A 347 2.30 6.63 25.90
N GLY A 348 1.41 5.96 26.63
CA GLY A 348 0.76 6.52 27.81
C GLY A 348 1.76 6.97 28.87
N MET A 349 2.78 6.14 29.17
CA MET A 349 3.86 6.49 30.10
C MET A 349 4.71 7.66 29.60
N ALA A 350 4.98 7.73 28.29
CA ALA A 350 5.79 8.80 27.70
C ALA A 350 5.10 10.17 27.75
N LYS A 351 3.76 10.20 27.70
CA LYS A 351 2.94 11.42 27.77
C LYS A 351 2.81 11.99 29.19
N ASP A 352 3.06 11.20 30.23
CA ASP A 352 3.03 11.63 31.63
C ASP A 352 4.45 11.85 32.19
N PRO A 353 4.84 13.10 32.56
CA PRO A 353 6.18 13.39 33.08
C PRO A 353 6.57 12.60 34.35
N ALA A 354 5.62 12.28 35.22
CA ALA A 354 5.88 11.54 36.45
C ALA A 354 6.15 10.05 36.14
N LEU A 355 5.38 9.44 35.24
CA LEU A 355 5.60 8.06 34.81
C LEU A 355 6.87 7.93 33.97
N LEU A 356 7.14 8.89 33.08
CA LEU A 356 8.37 8.96 32.30
C LEU A 356 9.62 9.01 33.20
N ALA A 357 9.58 9.77 34.30
CA ALA A 357 10.68 9.85 35.25
C ALA A 357 10.99 8.49 35.91
N ARG A 358 9.94 7.72 36.24
CA ARG A 358 10.08 6.34 36.75
C ARG A 358 10.62 5.39 35.68
N LEU A 359 10.16 5.53 34.43
CA LEU A 359 10.59 4.70 33.30
C LEU A 359 12.12 4.81 33.03
N LYS A 360 12.74 5.95 33.33
CA LYS A 360 14.20 6.16 33.26
C LYS A 360 15.00 5.27 34.23
N GLY A 361 14.37 4.75 35.28
CA GLY A 361 15.03 3.87 36.26
C GLY A 361 15.35 2.48 35.72
N PHE A 362 14.73 2.08 34.60
CA PHE A 362 14.91 0.75 34.00
C PHE A 362 16.05 0.73 32.98
N LYS A 363 16.65 -0.45 32.75
CA LYS A 363 17.78 -0.60 31.82
C LYS A 363 17.35 -0.38 30.37
N ALA A 364 16.21 -0.95 30.00
CA ALA A 364 15.61 -0.86 28.67
C ALA A 364 14.14 -1.27 28.76
N VAL A 365 13.32 -0.77 27.85
CA VAL A 365 11.90 -1.09 27.73
C VAL A 365 11.68 -1.96 26.49
N PHE A 366 11.13 -3.16 26.66
CA PHE A 366 10.64 -3.98 25.56
C PHE A 366 9.26 -3.49 25.16
N SER A 367 9.11 -3.01 23.93
CA SER A 367 7.82 -2.62 23.35
C SER A 367 7.47 -3.60 22.23
N GLY A 368 6.30 -4.23 22.25
CA GLY A 368 5.95 -5.21 21.23
C GLY A 368 4.48 -5.57 21.12
N GLY A 369 4.15 -6.33 20.08
CA GLY A 369 2.77 -6.73 19.75
C GLY A 369 2.01 -5.76 18.84
N GLY A 370 2.61 -4.60 18.53
CA GLY A 370 2.18 -3.59 17.56
C GLY A 370 3.31 -2.58 17.29
N PRO A 371 3.15 -1.64 16.35
CA PRO A 371 4.14 -0.58 16.11
C PRO A 371 4.14 0.44 17.26
N LEU A 372 5.32 0.97 17.59
CA LEU A 372 5.49 2.15 18.44
C LEU A 372 5.70 3.37 17.54
N SER A 373 5.03 4.48 17.83
CA SER A 373 5.18 5.71 17.02
C SER A 373 6.64 6.19 16.99
N THR A 374 7.09 6.62 15.81
CA THR A 374 8.48 7.09 15.62
C THR A 374 8.80 8.25 16.57
N GLU A 375 7.89 9.22 16.69
CA GLU A 375 8.07 10.40 17.53
C GLU A 375 8.22 10.06 19.02
N ILE A 376 7.40 9.14 19.54
CA ILE A 376 7.50 8.74 20.95
C ILE A 376 8.77 7.95 21.21
N GLY A 377 9.14 7.00 20.35
CA GLY A 377 10.39 6.26 20.57
C GLY A 377 11.64 7.12 20.40
N ASP A 378 11.61 8.12 19.52
CA ASP A 378 12.67 9.13 19.42
C ASP A 378 12.72 9.99 20.68
N TYR A 379 11.56 10.45 21.16
CA TYR A 379 11.46 11.17 22.41
C TYR A 379 12.04 10.36 23.59
N LEU A 380 11.65 9.09 23.74
CA LEU A 380 12.20 8.20 24.78
C LEU A 380 13.73 8.08 24.69
N ASN A 381 14.29 7.92 23.49
CA ASN A 381 15.75 7.90 23.31
C ASN A 381 16.40 9.24 23.68
N THR A 382 15.80 10.38 23.31
CA THR A 382 16.32 11.71 23.72
C THR A 382 16.32 11.88 25.25
N GLN A 383 15.42 11.17 25.93
CA GLN A 383 15.33 11.12 27.39
C GLN A 383 16.30 10.09 28.02
N GLY A 384 17.11 9.40 27.22
CA GLY A 384 18.08 8.39 27.65
C GLY A 384 17.49 6.99 27.90
N ILE A 385 16.24 6.75 27.47
CA ILE A 385 15.56 5.47 27.67
C ILE A 385 15.79 4.60 26.44
N VAL A 386 16.40 3.43 26.64
CA VAL A 386 16.63 2.43 25.59
C VAL A 386 15.33 1.67 25.30
N VAL A 387 14.87 1.71 24.05
CA VAL A 387 13.69 0.96 23.60
C VAL A 387 14.15 -0.23 22.76
N ILE A 388 13.64 -1.42 23.09
CA ILE A 388 13.84 -2.65 22.31
C ILE A 388 12.52 -3.01 21.65
N ASN A 389 12.50 -3.01 20.31
CA ASN A 389 11.29 -3.29 19.56
C ASN A 389 11.10 -4.81 19.36
N ALA A 390 10.01 -5.35 19.91
CA ALA A 390 9.68 -6.75 19.88
C ALA A 390 8.71 -7.09 18.75
N PHE A 391 9.23 -7.73 17.71
CA PHE A 391 8.59 -8.08 16.45
C PHE A 391 8.39 -9.60 16.26
N GLY A 392 7.21 -9.94 15.78
CA GLY A 392 6.85 -11.32 15.46
C GLY A 392 5.36 -11.44 15.14
N ALA A 393 4.95 -12.63 14.74
CA ALA A 393 3.55 -12.97 14.50
C ALA A 393 3.17 -14.24 15.28
N THR A 394 1.87 -14.49 15.43
CA THR A 394 1.38 -15.75 16.03
C THR A 394 1.84 -16.96 15.23
N GLU A 395 2.02 -16.79 13.93
CA GLU A 395 2.44 -17.83 13.01
C GLU A 395 3.95 -18.09 13.02
N THR A 396 4.76 -17.09 13.37
CA THR A 396 6.23 -17.17 13.24
C THR A 396 6.96 -17.14 14.60
N GLY A 397 6.29 -16.73 15.68
CA GLY A 397 6.94 -16.36 16.92
C GLY A 397 7.79 -15.09 16.76
N PHE A 398 8.73 -14.87 17.69
CA PHE A 398 9.65 -13.73 17.61
C PHE A 398 10.67 -13.86 16.49
N LEU A 399 10.92 -12.76 15.78
CA LEU A 399 11.81 -12.73 14.62
C LEU A 399 13.11 -11.93 14.85
N GLN A 400 13.11 -10.90 15.70
CA GLN A 400 14.32 -10.09 15.93
C GLN A 400 15.32 -10.74 16.88
N SER A 401 16.55 -10.25 16.85
CA SER A 401 17.53 -10.44 17.90
C SER A 401 17.10 -9.67 19.14
N ILE A 402 17.18 -10.31 20.31
CA ILE A 402 16.77 -9.75 21.61
C ILE A 402 17.86 -8.80 22.18
N THR A 403 18.95 -8.57 21.43
CA THR A 403 20.04 -7.69 21.85
C THR A 403 19.70 -6.24 21.48
N PRO A 404 19.68 -5.29 22.43
CA PRO A 404 19.46 -3.88 22.12
C PRO A 404 20.53 -3.37 21.15
N ALA A 405 20.11 -2.59 20.15
CA ALA A 405 21.02 -1.66 19.50
C ALA A 405 21.47 -0.66 20.57
N THR A 406 22.77 -0.51 20.78
CA THR A 406 23.35 0.31 21.86
C THR A 406 24.04 1.56 21.32
N ASP A 407 23.94 1.78 20.02
CA ASP A 407 24.92 2.50 19.21
C ASP A 407 24.32 3.67 18.41
N GLY A 408 23.10 4.12 18.74
CA GLY A 408 22.35 5.02 17.86
C GLY A 408 21.77 6.29 18.47
N GLY A 409 21.81 7.39 17.71
CA GLY A 409 21.04 8.62 17.96
C GLY A 409 19.53 8.47 17.68
N PRO A 410 18.77 9.57 17.56
CA PRO A 410 17.33 9.53 17.25
C PRO A 410 17.01 8.65 16.02
N GLY A 411 15.96 7.84 16.08
CA GLY A 411 15.50 6.96 15.00
C GLY A 411 16.10 5.55 14.96
N GLU A 412 17.22 5.30 15.64
CA GLU A 412 17.98 4.04 15.53
C GLU A 412 17.33 2.84 16.22
N TRP A 413 16.56 3.08 17.28
CA TRP A 413 15.82 2.06 18.04
C TRP A 413 14.83 1.24 17.19
N ARG A 414 14.43 1.79 16.04
CA ARG A 414 13.49 1.15 15.10
C ARG A 414 14.15 0.01 14.31
N TYR A 415 15.46 0.06 14.12
CA TYR A 415 16.20 -0.90 13.29
C TYR A 415 16.73 -2.05 14.14
N ASN A 416 16.29 -3.26 13.84
CA ASN A 416 16.67 -4.47 14.57
C ASN A 416 17.24 -5.51 13.61
N ALA A 417 18.23 -6.27 14.09
CA ALA A 417 18.72 -7.44 13.37
C ALA A 417 17.76 -8.62 13.56
N PHE A 418 17.67 -9.52 12.59
CA PHE A 418 16.94 -10.77 12.76
C PHE A 418 17.70 -11.72 13.68
N SER A 419 16.96 -12.54 14.44
CA SER A 419 17.58 -13.61 15.22
C SER A 419 18.33 -14.57 14.29
N PRO A 420 19.54 -15.01 14.67
CA PRO A 420 20.33 -15.92 13.85
C PRO A 420 19.65 -17.28 13.67
N GLN A 421 18.69 -17.69 14.49
CA GLN A 421 17.94 -18.95 14.27
C GLN A 421 16.86 -18.84 13.18
N ARG A 422 16.55 -17.62 12.73
CA ARG A 422 15.52 -17.38 11.71
C ARG A 422 16.18 -17.29 10.34
N LEU A 423 15.45 -17.74 9.31
CA LEU A 423 15.87 -17.63 7.92
C LEU A 423 14.98 -16.61 7.18
N PRO A 424 15.19 -15.29 7.42
CA PRO A 424 14.47 -14.24 6.71
C PRO A 424 14.94 -14.17 5.26
N ARG A 425 13.99 -13.91 4.38
CA ARG A 425 14.20 -13.54 2.98
C ARG A 425 13.41 -12.27 2.70
N LEU A 426 14.11 -11.24 2.23
CA LEU A 426 13.52 -9.94 1.96
C LEU A 426 13.51 -9.72 0.46
N GLU A 427 12.33 -9.71 -0.15
CA GLU A 427 12.21 -9.32 -1.56
C GLU A 427 11.88 -7.85 -1.66
N GLU A 428 12.66 -7.11 -2.45
CA GLU A 428 12.34 -5.72 -2.73
C GLU A 428 10.98 -5.63 -3.43
N THR A 429 10.14 -4.69 -2.98
CA THR A 429 8.78 -4.51 -3.49
C THR A 429 8.74 -3.99 -4.93
N ALA A 430 9.72 -3.19 -5.31
CA ALA A 430 9.96 -2.71 -6.67
C ALA A 430 11.44 -2.37 -6.81
N ALA A 431 12.04 -2.60 -7.98
CA ALA A 431 13.48 -2.39 -8.16
C ALA A 431 13.88 -0.95 -7.80
N GLY A 432 14.80 -0.81 -6.83
CA GLY A 432 15.27 0.48 -6.32
C GLY A 432 14.34 1.17 -5.32
N SER A 433 13.32 0.48 -4.78
CA SER A 433 12.45 1.06 -3.75
C SER A 433 13.10 1.15 -2.38
N GLY A 434 14.08 0.28 -2.07
CA GLY A 434 14.66 0.17 -0.73
C GLY A 434 13.70 -0.38 0.33
N ILE A 435 12.49 -0.78 -0.06
CA ILE A 435 11.45 -1.37 0.79
C ILE A 435 11.24 -2.82 0.40
N TYR A 436 11.30 -3.72 1.38
CA TYR A 436 11.29 -5.15 1.17
C TYR A 436 10.09 -5.82 1.84
N GLU A 437 9.43 -6.76 1.18
CA GLU A 437 8.48 -7.68 1.81
C GLU A 437 9.25 -8.80 2.51
N LEU A 438 8.90 -9.08 3.77
CA LEU A 438 9.53 -10.12 4.58
C LEU A 438 8.84 -11.48 4.40
N PHE A 439 9.63 -12.48 4.03
CA PHE A 439 9.29 -13.89 4.06
C PHE A 439 10.15 -14.59 5.10
N VAL A 440 9.57 -15.52 5.86
CA VAL A 440 10.33 -16.34 6.82
C VAL A 440 10.27 -17.79 6.37
N LEU A 441 11.43 -18.38 6.14
CA LEU A 441 11.57 -19.72 5.57
C LEU A 441 11.62 -20.76 6.69
N GLU A 442 10.95 -21.89 6.45
CA GLU A 442 11.10 -23.11 7.23
C GLU A 442 12.49 -23.72 6.99
N HIS A 443 13.11 -24.28 8.02
CA HIS A 443 14.30 -25.11 7.93
C HIS A 443 14.31 -26.16 9.06
N GLU A 444 15.32 -27.03 9.11
CA GLU A 444 15.37 -28.18 10.03
C GLU A 444 15.18 -27.82 11.52
N ARG A 445 15.56 -26.60 11.93
CA ARG A 445 15.45 -26.11 13.32
C ARG A 445 14.49 -24.92 13.47
N TYR A 446 13.63 -24.66 12.49
CA TYR A 446 12.62 -23.59 12.57
C TYR A 446 11.44 -23.81 11.61
N HIS A 447 10.22 -23.75 12.13
CA HIS A 447 9.01 -24.17 11.42
C HIS A 447 7.88 -23.16 11.65
N PRO A 448 7.77 -22.10 10.82
CA PRO A 448 6.65 -21.17 10.90
C PRO A 448 5.34 -21.85 10.48
N LEU A 449 4.22 -21.43 11.07
CA LEU A 449 2.88 -21.94 10.77
C LEU A 449 2.37 -21.43 9.41
N SER A 450 1.61 -22.28 8.71
CA SER A 450 0.89 -21.93 7.48
C SER A 450 1.76 -21.44 6.32
N VAL A 451 2.54 -22.36 5.75
CA VAL A 451 3.27 -22.12 4.51
C VAL A 451 2.28 -22.09 3.33
N THR A 452 1.90 -20.89 2.92
CA THR A 452 0.94 -20.62 1.84
C THR A 452 1.56 -20.89 0.46
N GLY A 453 1.91 -22.14 0.16
CA GLY A 453 2.42 -22.58 -1.16
C GLY A 453 3.63 -21.81 -1.71
N SER A 454 4.23 -20.90 -0.94
CA SER A 454 5.35 -20.07 -1.35
C SER A 454 6.61 -20.84 -1.04
N GLU A 455 7.37 -21.17 -2.07
CA GLU A 455 8.57 -21.98 -1.98
C GLU A 455 9.74 -21.22 -2.58
N PHE A 456 10.85 -21.16 -1.87
CA PHE A 456 12.05 -20.47 -2.33
C PHE A 456 13.24 -21.42 -2.27
N LYS A 457 13.98 -21.48 -3.37
CA LYS A 457 15.28 -22.16 -3.40
C LYS A 457 16.29 -21.30 -2.64
N SER A 458 16.82 -21.81 -1.55
CA SER A 458 17.87 -21.15 -0.79
C SER A 458 19.19 -21.19 -1.56
N PRO A 459 19.89 -20.05 -1.67
CA PRO A 459 21.19 -19.97 -2.33
C PRO A 459 22.34 -20.57 -1.52
N PHE A 460 22.12 -20.87 -0.23
CA PHE A 460 23.16 -21.39 0.65
C PHE A 460 23.32 -22.92 0.52
N ASP A 461 22.21 -23.65 0.62
CA ASP A 461 22.17 -25.11 0.62
C ASP A 461 21.56 -25.70 -0.68
N GLY A 462 21.06 -24.84 -1.57
CA GLY A 462 20.39 -25.24 -2.82
C GLY A 462 19.04 -25.91 -2.63
N ARG A 463 18.52 -25.99 -1.39
CA ARG A 463 17.26 -26.65 -1.05
C ARG A 463 16.08 -25.71 -1.26
N VAL A 464 14.93 -26.27 -1.61
CA VAL A 464 13.67 -25.51 -1.66
C VAL A 464 13.06 -25.53 -0.26
N HIS A 465 12.87 -24.35 0.31
CA HIS A 465 12.24 -24.16 1.60
C HIS A 465 10.87 -23.55 1.40
N ARG A 466 9.89 -24.03 2.16
CA ARG A 466 8.58 -23.38 2.22
C ARG A 466 8.72 -22.08 3.03
N ALA A 467 8.00 -21.03 2.66
CA ALA A 467 8.04 -19.74 3.33
C ALA A 467 6.67 -19.21 3.76
N TYR A 468 6.66 -18.56 4.92
CA TYR A 468 5.53 -17.78 5.41
C TYR A 468 5.64 -16.33 4.92
N PRO A 469 4.72 -15.83 4.07
CA PRO A 469 4.68 -14.43 3.68
C PRO A 469 4.09 -13.58 4.81
N THR A 470 4.93 -12.85 5.53
CA THR A 470 4.47 -12.05 6.67
C THR A 470 3.57 -10.89 6.24
N LYS A 471 3.74 -10.42 4.99
CA LYS A 471 3.20 -9.17 4.42
C LYS A 471 3.72 -7.90 5.12
N ASP A 472 4.69 -8.04 6.03
CA ASP A 472 5.34 -6.90 6.67
C ASP A 472 6.38 -6.31 5.71
N LEU A 473 6.35 -4.99 5.60
CA LEU A 473 7.26 -4.20 4.77
C LEU A 473 8.39 -3.67 5.66
N MET A 474 9.61 -3.89 5.20
CA MET A 474 10.84 -3.59 5.93
C MET A 474 11.70 -2.59 5.15
N GLU A 475 12.29 -1.64 5.87
CA GLU A 475 13.33 -0.75 5.38
C GLU A 475 14.68 -1.22 5.91
N GLN A 476 15.69 -1.31 5.03
CA GLN A 476 17.06 -1.64 5.42
C GLN A 476 17.77 -0.41 5.99
N HIS A 477 18.51 -0.58 7.09
CA HIS A 477 19.30 0.50 7.68
C HIS A 477 20.39 0.99 6.71
N ALA A 478 20.59 2.32 6.65
CA ALA A 478 21.43 2.96 5.63
C ALA A 478 22.92 2.59 5.72
N THR A 479 23.45 2.39 6.93
CA THR A 479 24.89 2.08 7.14
C THR A 479 25.13 0.66 7.67
N ASP A 480 24.09 -0.05 8.10
CA ASP A 480 24.21 -1.41 8.64
C ASP A 480 23.27 -2.35 7.87
N PRO A 481 23.78 -3.13 6.92
CA PRO A 481 22.94 -3.94 6.06
C PRO A 481 22.22 -5.10 6.78
N LEU A 482 22.52 -5.37 8.06
CA LEU A 482 21.88 -6.44 8.83
C LEU A 482 20.70 -5.98 9.70
N ARG A 483 20.48 -4.66 9.83
CA ARG A 483 19.38 -4.10 10.62
C ARG A 483 18.26 -3.59 9.74
N PHE A 484 17.02 -3.85 10.16
CA PHE A 484 15.81 -3.52 9.41
C PHE A 484 14.75 -2.91 10.33
N ALA A 485 13.98 -1.95 9.83
CA ALA A 485 12.83 -1.36 10.51
C ALA A 485 11.54 -1.73 9.78
N ILE A 486 10.45 -1.94 10.52
CA ILE A 486 9.13 -2.17 9.94
C ILE A 486 8.55 -0.80 9.53
N VAL A 487 8.09 -0.68 8.29
CA VAL A 487 7.46 0.55 7.77
C VAL A 487 5.96 0.44 7.60
N GLY A 488 5.42 -0.78 7.64
CA GLY A 488 3.99 -1.03 7.53
C GLY A 488 3.71 -2.42 6.98
N ARG A 489 2.49 -2.61 6.47
CA ARG A 489 2.07 -3.86 5.85
C ARG A 489 1.61 -3.68 4.42
N ALA A 490 1.91 -4.67 3.58
CA ALA A 490 1.49 -4.72 2.19
C ALA A 490 -0.05 -4.79 2.04
N ASP A 491 -0.75 -5.35 3.03
CA ASP A 491 -2.21 -5.51 3.06
C ASP A 491 -2.96 -4.41 3.84
N ASP A 492 -2.26 -3.49 4.52
CA ASP A 492 -2.85 -2.31 5.20
C ASP A 492 -2.78 -1.03 4.33
N GLN A 493 -2.64 -1.19 3.01
CA GLN A 493 -2.73 -0.05 2.08
C GLN A 493 -4.19 0.35 1.87
N ILE A 494 -4.46 1.65 1.97
CA ILE A 494 -5.73 2.24 1.62
C ILE A 494 -5.66 2.65 0.16
N MET A 495 -6.40 1.95 -0.70
CA MET A 495 -6.54 2.33 -2.09
C MET A 495 -7.74 3.28 -2.24
N LEU A 496 -7.46 4.53 -2.64
CA LEU A 496 -8.47 5.51 -3.00
C LEU A 496 -9.19 5.09 -4.30
N SER A 497 -10.36 5.67 -4.59
CA SER A 497 -11.10 5.44 -5.85
C SER A 497 -10.32 5.92 -7.09
N THR A 498 -9.35 6.82 -6.90
CA THR A 498 -8.41 7.27 -7.92
C THR A 498 -7.42 6.16 -8.33
N GLY A 499 -7.31 5.09 -7.55
CA GLY A 499 -6.28 4.04 -7.70
C GLY A 499 -4.98 4.37 -6.98
N GLU A 500 -4.87 5.57 -6.41
CA GLU A 500 -3.74 5.96 -5.58
C GLU A 500 -3.75 5.19 -4.27
N LYS A 501 -2.58 4.73 -3.85
CA LYS A 501 -2.41 3.98 -2.61
C LYS A 501 -1.87 4.89 -1.52
N ILE A 502 -2.43 4.76 -0.33
CA ILE A 502 -2.02 5.46 0.87
C ILE A 502 -1.50 4.41 1.84
N ALA A 503 -0.28 4.64 2.35
CA ALA A 503 0.20 3.98 3.55
C ALA A 503 -0.30 4.82 4.73
N PRO A 504 -1.29 4.36 5.52
CA PRO A 504 -1.89 5.17 6.56
C PRO A 504 -0.96 5.37 7.77
N ALA A 505 -0.17 4.36 8.12
CA ALA A 505 0.61 4.33 9.37
C ALA A 505 1.51 5.57 9.59
N PRO A 506 2.32 6.04 8.61
CA PRO A 506 3.13 7.24 8.82
C PRO A 506 2.31 8.51 9.13
N ILE A 507 1.11 8.63 8.56
CA ILE A 507 0.23 9.77 8.76
C ILE A 507 -0.44 9.67 10.14
N GLU A 508 -0.90 8.47 10.51
CA GLU A 508 -1.48 8.18 11.83
C GLU A 508 -0.47 8.45 12.96
N ASP A 509 0.78 8.01 12.81
CA ASP A 509 1.84 8.18 13.80
C ASP A 509 2.08 9.66 14.15
N VAL A 510 2.13 10.54 13.15
CA VAL A 510 2.30 11.99 13.35
C VAL A 510 1.12 12.60 14.10
N LEU A 511 -0.11 12.15 13.80
CA LEU A 511 -1.30 12.65 14.48
C LEU A 511 -1.40 12.11 15.92
N ASN A 512 -1.08 10.84 16.15
CA ASN A 512 -1.12 10.18 17.46
C ASN A 512 -0.12 10.75 18.48
N ALA A 513 0.93 11.40 17.99
CA ALA A 513 1.89 12.10 18.83
C ALA A 513 1.34 13.42 19.42
N SER A 514 0.27 13.98 18.85
CA SER A 514 -0.35 15.21 19.39
C SER A 514 -0.93 14.98 20.79
N PRO A 515 -0.73 15.90 21.76
CA PRO A 515 -1.35 15.80 23.08
C PRO A 515 -2.87 16.01 23.04
N LEU A 516 -3.41 16.51 21.93
CA LEU A 516 -4.85 16.70 21.73
C LEU A 516 -5.55 15.44 21.23
N ILE A 517 -4.79 14.45 20.75
CA ILE A 517 -5.29 13.23 20.13
C ILE A 517 -4.95 12.03 21.02
N SER A 518 -5.99 11.30 21.41
CA SER A 518 -5.87 9.98 22.02
C SER A 518 -5.52 8.94 20.95
N THR A 519 -6.24 8.95 19.83
CA THR A 519 -5.99 8.05 18.68
C THR A 519 -6.51 8.64 17.36
N ALA A 520 -5.79 8.45 16.26
CA ALA A 520 -6.13 8.86 14.90
C ALA A 520 -6.05 7.68 13.94
N ILE A 521 -7.08 7.48 13.12
CA ILE A 521 -7.18 6.39 12.14
C ILE A 521 -7.54 6.96 10.78
N ILE A 522 -6.74 6.63 9.76
CA ILE A 522 -6.99 7.08 8.38
C ILE A 522 -8.02 6.17 7.74
N PHE A 523 -8.97 6.78 7.03
CA PHE A 523 -9.92 6.09 6.16
C PHE A 523 -9.86 6.69 4.75
N GLY A 524 -10.52 6.04 3.80
CA GLY A 524 -10.54 6.49 2.40
C GLY A 524 -10.61 5.39 1.36
N ARG A 525 -10.69 4.11 1.79
CA ARG A 525 -10.77 2.98 0.85
C ARG A 525 -12.00 3.15 -0.05
N GLY A 526 -11.77 3.16 -1.36
CA GLY A 526 -12.84 3.38 -2.35
C GLY A 526 -13.38 4.82 -2.40
N ARG A 527 -12.72 5.80 -1.77
CA ARG A 527 -13.13 7.22 -1.78
C ARG A 527 -12.15 8.07 -2.58
N GLU A 528 -12.60 9.24 -3.05
CA GLU A 528 -11.77 10.16 -3.87
C GLU A 528 -10.64 10.82 -3.08
N SER A 529 -10.77 10.88 -1.76
CA SER A 529 -9.76 11.43 -0.84
C SER A 529 -9.73 10.64 0.47
N ALA A 530 -8.59 10.75 1.17
CA ALA A 530 -8.46 10.27 2.52
C ALA A 530 -9.15 11.21 3.52
N GLY A 531 -9.62 10.64 4.62
CA GLY A 531 -10.04 11.38 5.81
C GLY A 531 -9.48 10.72 7.06
N VAL A 532 -9.75 11.33 8.21
CA VAL A 532 -9.22 10.86 9.50
C VAL A 532 -10.31 10.83 10.55
N LEU A 533 -10.34 9.73 11.31
CA LEU A 533 -11.18 9.56 12.48
C LEU A 533 -10.33 9.83 13.72
N ILE A 534 -10.69 10.83 14.53
CA ILE A 534 -9.92 11.31 15.68
C ILE A 534 -10.68 11.05 16.97
N ASP A 535 -10.09 10.28 17.88
CA ASP A 535 -10.47 10.21 19.28
C ASP A 535 -9.78 11.35 20.05
N PRO A 536 -10.52 12.33 20.57
CA PRO A 536 -9.94 13.44 21.31
C PRO A 536 -9.36 12.99 22.65
N ALA A 537 -8.24 13.57 23.07
CA ALA A 537 -7.69 13.32 24.41
C ALA A 537 -8.64 13.75 25.55
N ARG A 538 -9.53 14.71 25.27
CA ARG A 538 -10.65 15.09 26.15
C ARG A 538 -11.97 14.77 25.44
N PRO A 539 -12.76 13.81 25.92
CA PRO A 539 -14.00 13.43 25.25
C PRO A 539 -14.93 14.62 25.03
N ILE A 540 -15.47 14.74 23.82
CA ILE A 540 -16.42 15.79 23.42
C ILE A 540 -17.78 15.14 23.19
N ALA A 541 -18.86 15.77 23.68
CA ALA A 541 -20.22 15.28 23.45
C ALA A 541 -20.59 15.41 21.95
N PRO A 542 -21.26 14.42 21.33
CA PRO A 542 -21.54 14.42 19.88
C PRO A 542 -22.31 15.65 19.38
N ASP A 543 -23.10 16.27 20.24
CA ASP A 543 -23.93 17.44 19.98
C ASP A 543 -23.25 18.78 20.30
N ASP A 544 -22.05 18.78 20.88
CA ASP A 544 -21.28 19.98 21.19
C ASP A 544 -20.49 20.48 19.97
N MET A 545 -21.18 21.14 19.05
CA MET A 545 -20.60 21.64 17.81
C MET A 545 -19.51 22.72 18.05
N GLU A 546 -19.62 23.52 19.11
CA GLU A 546 -18.65 24.58 19.42
C GLU A 546 -17.31 23.99 19.88
N ALA A 547 -17.34 22.96 20.72
CA ALA A 547 -16.14 22.24 21.14
C ALA A 547 -15.46 21.52 19.96
N HIS A 548 -16.24 20.90 19.06
CA HIS A 548 -15.69 20.27 17.86
C HIS A 548 -14.97 21.27 16.94
N GLU A 549 -15.55 22.45 16.68
CA GLU A 549 -14.93 23.47 15.84
C GLU A 549 -13.70 24.11 16.51
N THR A 550 -13.72 24.26 17.83
CA THR A 550 -12.55 24.71 18.60
C THR A 550 -11.40 23.71 18.46
N LEU A 551 -11.67 22.41 18.65
CA LEU A 551 -10.65 21.36 18.52
C LEU A 551 -10.10 21.27 17.09
N LYS A 552 -10.94 21.38 16.05
CA LYS A 552 -10.48 21.46 14.66
C LYS A 552 -9.47 22.61 14.46
N ARG A 553 -9.73 23.79 15.04
CA ARG A 553 -8.81 24.93 14.93
C ARG A 553 -7.46 24.64 15.60
N GLU A 554 -7.48 23.97 16.75
CA GLU A 554 -6.28 23.60 17.49
C GLU A 554 -5.47 22.47 16.83
N LEU A 555 -6.12 21.56 16.11
CA LEU A 555 -5.49 20.43 15.40
C LEU A 555 -4.79 20.83 14.08
N ARG A 556 -5.00 22.06 13.61
CA ARG A 556 -4.47 22.55 12.33
C ARG A 556 -2.95 22.39 12.18
N PRO A 557 -2.11 22.71 13.18
CA PRO A 557 -0.66 22.50 13.10
C PRO A 557 -0.28 21.03 12.97
N ASP A 558 -1.04 20.11 13.59
CA ASP A 558 -0.77 18.67 13.53
C ASP A 558 -1.17 18.09 12.17
N LEU A 559 -2.29 18.54 11.58
CA LEU A 559 -2.63 18.25 10.19
C LEU A 559 -1.55 18.77 9.21
N ASP A 560 -1.02 19.96 9.43
CA ASP A 560 0.04 20.53 8.60
C ASP A 560 1.33 19.68 8.66
N LYS A 561 1.70 19.15 9.84
CA LYS A 561 2.83 18.21 9.98
C LYS A 561 2.55 16.90 9.23
N ALA A 562 1.37 16.31 9.41
CA ALA A 562 0.99 15.08 8.72
C ALA A 562 0.98 15.26 7.19
N ASN A 563 0.47 16.40 6.70
CA ASN A 563 0.40 16.73 5.28
C ASN A 563 1.75 17.01 4.62
N LYS A 564 2.80 17.36 5.39
CA LYS A 564 4.16 17.51 4.86
C LYS A 564 4.78 16.19 4.44
N ILE A 565 4.47 15.10 5.16
CA ILE A 565 4.97 13.76 4.86
C ILE A 565 4.01 12.96 3.96
N ALA A 566 2.74 13.33 3.91
CA ALA A 566 1.74 12.68 3.07
C ALA A 566 1.96 13.01 1.58
N PRO A 567 1.83 12.02 0.67
CA PRO A 567 1.66 12.27 -0.76
C PRO A 567 0.53 13.25 -1.04
N ALA A 568 0.59 14.00 -2.15
CA ALA A 568 -0.42 15.01 -2.48
C ALA A 568 -1.87 14.46 -2.43
N HIS A 569 -2.08 13.24 -2.94
CA HIS A 569 -3.37 12.55 -2.94
C HIS A 569 -3.83 12.04 -1.57
N ALA A 570 -2.96 12.01 -0.57
CA ALA A 570 -3.21 11.51 0.77
C ALA A 570 -3.31 12.61 1.82
N ARG A 571 -3.25 13.89 1.41
CA ARG A 571 -3.34 15.03 2.31
C ARG A 571 -4.73 15.10 2.93
N LEU A 572 -4.76 15.30 4.24
CA LEU A 572 -5.94 15.44 5.06
C LEU A 572 -6.37 16.90 5.13
N PHE A 573 -7.68 17.13 5.10
CA PHE A 573 -8.26 18.46 5.25
C PHE A 573 -8.96 18.55 6.60
N ILE A 574 -9.10 19.76 7.14
CA ILE A 574 -9.81 19.94 8.41
C ILE A 574 -11.27 19.50 8.32
N GLU A 575 -11.87 19.59 7.13
CA GLU A 575 -13.22 19.11 6.85
C GLU A 575 -13.30 17.58 6.71
N SER A 576 -12.17 16.87 6.62
CA SER A 576 -12.11 15.41 6.52
C SER A 576 -11.96 14.71 7.88
N ILE A 577 -12.10 15.46 8.98
CA ILE A 577 -12.03 14.96 10.35
C ILE A 577 -13.42 14.51 10.81
N VAL A 578 -13.51 13.26 11.26
CA VAL A 578 -14.64 12.73 12.05
C VAL A 578 -14.17 12.53 13.48
N PHE A 579 -14.91 13.03 14.47
CA PHE A 579 -14.57 12.80 15.88
C PHE A 579 -15.25 11.55 16.43
N VAL A 580 -14.53 10.78 17.25
CA VAL A 580 -15.12 9.63 17.98
C VAL A 580 -16.17 10.15 18.97
N HIS A 581 -17.41 9.77 18.75
CA HIS A 581 -18.52 10.00 19.67
C HIS A 581 -18.38 9.23 20.98
N THR A 582 -18.75 9.86 22.10
CA THR A 582 -18.83 9.20 23.42
C THR A 582 -19.85 8.06 23.48
N SER A 583 -20.83 8.02 22.58
CA SER A 583 -21.83 6.94 22.44
C SER A 583 -21.34 5.72 21.65
N LYS A 584 -20.23 5.85 20.90
CA LYS A 584 -19.56 4.77 20.17
C LYS A 584 -18.06 4.77 20.53
N PRO A 585 -17.71 4.67 21.82
CA PRO A 585 -16.36 4.98 22.28
C PRO A 585 -15.33 4.04 21.66
N ILE A 586 -14.11 4.55 21.43
CA ILE A 586 -13.04 3.78 20.79
C ILE A 586 -12.70 2.49 21.57
N SER A 587 -12.95 2.49 22.89
CA SER A 587 -12.75 1.34 23.80
C SER A 587 -13.41 0.05 23.31
N ASP A 588 -14.56 0.15 22.64
CA ASP A 588 -15.32 -1.00 22.14
C ASP A 588 -14.66 -1.61 20.90
N TYR A 589 -13.81 -0.84 20.22
CA TYR A 589 -13.12 -1.20 19.01
C TYR A 589 -11.64 -1.48 19.25
N LEU A 590 -11.19 -1.60 20.49
CA LEU A 590 -9.82 -2.02 20.79
C LEU A 590 -9.67 -3.55 20.69
N THR A 591 -8.52 -3.97 20.20
CA THR A 591 -8.04 -5.34 20.38
C THR A 591 -7.58 -5.52 21.82
N GLN A 592 -7.24 -6.75 22.18
CA GLN A 592 -6.69 -7.04 23.51
C GLN A 592 -5.36 -6.36 23.78
N LYS A 593 -4.61 -6.01 22.73
CA LYS A 593 -3.30 -5.36 22.85
C LYS A 593 -3.40 -3.85 23.01
N GLY A 594 -4.61 -3.30 23.02
CA GLY A 594 -4.86 -1.86 23.02
C GLY A 594 -4.80 -1.21 21.63
N SER A 595 -4.57 -1.97 20.54
CA SER A 595 -4.60 -1.44 19.18
C SER A 595 -6.02 -1.38 18.62
N VAL A 596 -6.29 -0.48 17.68
CA VAL A 596 -7.64 -0.28 17.11
C VAL A 596 -7.99 -1.34 16.05
N LYS A 597 -9.20 -1.89 16.11
CA LYS A 597 -9.84 -2.70 15.06
C LYS A 597 -10.32 -1.77 13.92
N LYS A 598 -9.39 -1.24 13.12
CA LYS A 598 -9.63 -0.19 12.10
C LYS A 598 -10.88 -0.41 11.25
N VAL A 599 -11.03 -1.60 10.65
CA VAL A 599 -12.17 -1.94 9.78
C VAL A 599 -13.51 -1.88 10.54
N ALA A 600 -13.54 -2.40 11.78
CA ALA A 600 -14.76 -2.40 12.59
C ALA A 600 -15.12 -0.98 13.05
N LEU A 601 -14.13 -0.18 13.44
CA LEU A 601 -14.34 1.22 13.81
C LEU A 601 -14.84 2.03 12.62
N ILE A 602 -14.17 1.97 11.47
CA ILE A 602 -14.59 2.68 10.25
C ILE A 602 -16.01 2.29 9.85
N LYS A 603 -16.35 1.00 9.93
CA LYS A 603 -17.71 0.53 9.65
C LYS A 603 -18.75 1.07 10.65
N ALA A 604 -18.40 1.18 11.93
CA ALA A 604 -19.30 1.74 12.94
C ALA A 604 -19.57 3.25 12.75
N TYR A 605 -18.64 3.95 12.10
CA TYR A 605 -18.71 5.36 11.75
C TYR A 605 -19.05 5.60 10.27
N GLU A 606 -19.49 4.57 9.54
CA GLU A 606 -19.74 4.66 8.10
C GLU A 606 -20.75 5.76 7.77
N THR A 607 -21.80 5.91 8.59
CA THR A 607 -22.81 6.97 8.42
C THR A 607 -22.22 8.37 8.61
N GLU A 608 -21.39 8.57 9.63
CA GLU A 608 -20.72 9.85 9.91
C GLU A 608 -19.68 10.18 8.84
N ILE A 609 -18.96 9.17 8.35
CA ILE A 609 -17.99 9.31 7.27
C ILE A 609 -18.72 9.61 5.94
N ASP A 610 -19.87 9.00 5.66
CA ASP A 610 -20.69 9.29 4.48
C ASP A 610 -21.38 10.65 4.58
N ALA A 611 -21.71 11.08 5.81
CA ALA A 611 -22.17 12.42 6.05
C ALA A 611 -21.10 13.43 5.61
N LEU A 612 -19.79 13.17 5.73
CA LEU A 612 -18.75 14.07 5.18
C LEU A 612 -18.85 14.26 3.67
N ALA A 613 -19.18 13.21 2.90
CA ALA A 613 -19.39 13.32 1.45
C ALA A 613 -20.64 14.15 1.13
N SER A 614 -21.62 14.14 2.04
CA SER A 614 -22.88 14.88 1.94
C SER A 614 -22.80 16.29 2.54
N SER A 615 -21.88 16.54 3.49
CA SER A 615 -21.69 17.77 4.29
C SER A 615 -20.48 18.59 3.85
N ALA A 616 -19.69 18.09 2.90
CA ALA A 616 -18.80 18.92 2.06
C ALA A 616 -19.57 20.06 1.33
N SER A 617 -20.90 20.07 1.47
CA SER A 617 -21.92 21.01 1.01
C SER A 617 -22.21 22.20 1.94
N HIS A 618 -21.64 22.27 3.15
CA HIS A 618 -21.65 23.52 3.92
C HIS A 618 -20.52 24.42 3.42
N ASP A 619 -20.76 25.02 2.25
CA ASP A 619 -19.99 26.16 1.80
C ASP A 619 -20.33 27.36 2.68
N ASP A 620 -19.33 27.98 3.30
CA ASP A 620 -19.44 29.31 3.93
C ASP A 620 -19.82 30.42 2.91
N VAL A 621 -20.02 30.05 1.64
CA VAL A 621 -20.36 30.93 0.52
C VAL A 621 -21.81 30.67 0.11
N ALA A 622 -22.67 31.66 0.36
CA ALA A 622 -24.06 31.61 -0.05
C ALA A 622 -24.21 31.64 -1.58
N ALA A 623 -25.25 30.97 -2.09
CA ALA A 623 -25.63 31.07 -3.50
C ALA A 623 -25.93 32.54 -3.87
N PRO A 624 -25.66 32.95 -5.12
CA PRO A 624 -25.87 34.34 -5.52
C PRO A 624 -27.36 34.71 -5.48
N ALA A 625 -27.67 35.89 -4.93
CA ALA A 625 -29.05 36.37 -4.76
C ALA A 625 -29.78 36.62 -6.09
N ASP A 626 -29.02 36.96 -7.14
CA ASP A 626 -29.49 37.04 -8.52
C ASP A 626 -28.48 36.39 -9.47
N LEU A 627 -28.92 36.07 -10.69
CA LEU A 627 -28.09 35.42 -11.70
C LEU A 627 -27.51 36.42 -12.71
N THR A 628 -27.18 37.64 -12.26
CA THR A 628 -26.49 38.62 -13.10
C THR A 628 -25.00 38.25 -13.25
N PRO A 629 -24.33 38.66 -14.35
CA PRO A 629 -22.91 38.37 -14.54
C PRO A 629 -22.02 38.85 -13.39
N ALA A 630 -22.36 39.99 -12.76
CA ALA A 630 -21.62 40.56 -11.64
C ALA A 630 -21.79 39.75 -10.34
N SER A 631 -23.01 39.27 -10.06
CA SER A 631 -23.29 38.43 -8.90
C SER A 631 -22.65 37.04 -9.03
N ILE A 632 -22.65 36.46 -10.24
CA ILE A 632 -21.98 35.18 -10.51
C ILE A 632 -20.47 35.32 -10.35
N LEU A 633 -19.88 36.42 -10.85
CA LEU A 633 -18.43 36.66 -10.70
C LEU A 633 -18.02 36.75 -9.23
N THR A 634 -18.81 37.48 -8.44
CA THR A 634 -18.56 37.63 -7.00
C THR A 634 -18.70 36.28 -6.29
N PHE A 635 -19.76 35.53 -6.59
CA PHE A 635 -19.98 34.19 -6.06
C PHE A 635 -18.83 33.22 -6.39
N VAL A 636 -18.40 33.14 -7.65
CA VAL A 636 -17.29 32.26 -8.06
C VAL A 636 -15.98 32.68 -7.38
N ARG A 637 -15.72 33.99 -7.26
CA ARG A 637 -14.54 34.52 -6.57
C ARG A 637 -14.51 34.11 -5.11
N ASP A 638 -15.62 34.26 -4.42
CA ASP A 638 -15.75 33.93 -3.01
C ASP A 638 -15.64 32.42 -2.79
N LEU A 639 -16.29 31.62 -3.66
CA LEU A 639 -16.19 30.15 -3.63
C LEU A 639 -14.75 29.68 -3.82
N VAL A 640 -14.08 30.12 -4.89
CA VAL A 640 -12.70 29.73 -5.20
C VAL A 640 -11.75 30.13 -4.07
N ASN A 641 -11.82 31.38 -3.59
CA ASN A 641 -10.91 31.85 -2.55
C ASN A 641 -11.18 31.25 -1.17
N THR A 642 -12.44 30.91 -0.86
CA THR A 642 -12.79 30.19 0.38
C THR A 642 -12.21 28.77 0.37
N LYS A 643 -12.14 28.12 -0.79
CA LYS A 643 -11.54 26.79 -0.92
C LYS A 643 -10.01 26.81 -0.99
N LEU A 644 -9.39 27.84 -1.57
CA LEU A 644 -7.92 27.94 -1.73
C LEU A 644 -7.21 28.38 -0.43
N LYS A 645 -7.73 29.41 0.26
CA LYS A 645 -7.04 30.08 1.37
C LYS A 645 -6.67 29.16 2.55
N PRO A 646 -7.52 28.22 3.00
CA PRO A 646 -7.18 27.36 4.13
C PRO A 646 -6.03 26.39 3.84
N VAL A 647 -5.88 25.94 2.59
CA VAL A 647 -4.97 24.82 2.29
C VAL A 647 -3.68 25.27 1.64
N LEU A 648 -3.76 26.23 0.72
CA LEU A 648 -2.60 26.67 -0.06
C LEU A 648 -2.04 28.01 0.45
N SER A 649 -2.74 28.67 1.39
CA SER A 649 -2.36 30.00 1.91
C SER A 649 -2.21 31.08 0.83
N VAL A 650 -2.88 30.89 -0.32
CA VAL A 650 -2.88 31.80 -1.47
C VAL A 650 -4.30 32.31 -1.77
N ARG A 651 -4.37 33.47 -2.42
CA ARG A 651 -5.60 34.07 -2.95
C ARG A 651 -5.46 34.19 -4.46
N ALA A 652 -6.49 33.76 -5.19
CA ALA A 652 -6.56 33.91 -6.64
C ALA A 652 -7.27 35.22 -7.01
N ASP A 653 -6.64 36.01 -7.86
CA ASP A 653 -7.29 37.11 -8.58
C ASP A 653 -8.10 36.59 -9.77
N ASP A 654 -8.94 37.45 -10.36
CA ASP A 654 -9.96 37.04 -11.35
C ASP A 654 -9.40 36.32 -12.58
N ASN A 655 -8.16 36.65 -12.96
CA ASN A 655 -7.48 36.13 -14.14
C ASN A 655 -6.39 35.12 -13.81
N ASP A 656 -6.18 34.80 -12.53
CA ASP A 656 -5.20 33.80 -12.14
C ASP A 656 -5.70 32.41 -12.50
N ASP A 657 -4.83 31.61 -13.12
CA ASP A 657 -5.08 30.20 -13.31
C ASP A 657 -4.92 29.50 -11.94
N ILE A 658 -6.03 28.99 -11.40
CA ILE A 658 -6.03 28.40 -10.07
C ILE A 658 -5.13 27.16 -9.97
N PHE A 659 -4.89 26.44 -11.07
CA PHE A 659 -4.01 25.25 -11.08
C PHE A 659 -2.53 25.65 -10.96
N ASN A 660 -2.14 26.81 -11.50
CA ASN A 660 -0.79 27.36 -11.29
C ASN A 660 -0.56 27.80 -9.83
N LEU A 661 -1.62 28.05 -9.08
CA LEU A 661 -1.57 28.37 -7.65
C LEU A 661 -1.54 27.12 -6.75
N GLY A 662 -1.43 25.92 -7.33
CA GLY A 662 -1.34 24.65 -6.59
C GLY A 662 -2.69 23.94 -6.40
N CYS A 663 -3.75 24.39 -7.06
CA CYS A 663 -5.02 23.67 -7.15
C CYS A 663 -4.81 22.38 -7.95
N ASP A 664 -5.26 21.23 -7.44
CA ASP A 664 -5.19 19.94 -8.11
C ASP A 664 -6.60 19.43 -8.50
N SER A 665 -6.69 18.19 -8.98
CA SER A 665 -7.96 17.61 -9.41
C SER A 665 -8.99 17.46 -8.28
N LEU A 666 -8.53 17.26 -7.03
CA LEU A 666 -9.42 17.15 -5.88
C LEU A 666 -10.04 18.52 -5.56
N PHE A 667 -9.24 19.59 -5.59
CA PHE A 667 -9.76 20.95 -5.42
C PHE A 667 -10.73 21.35 -6.53
N ALA A 668 -10.41 21.02 -7.79
CA ALA A 668 -11.30 21.29 -8.92
C ALA A 668 -12.65 20.57 -8.80
N MET A 669 -12.65 19.31 -8.33
CA MET A 669 -13.87 18.55 -8.05
C MET A 669 -14.68 19.14 -6.89
N ARG A 670 -14.03 19.65 -5.84
CA ARG A 670 -14.73 20.36 -4.75
C ARG A 670 -15.43 21.62 -5.26
N ILE A 671 -14.73 22.44 -6.05
CA ILE A 671 -15.32 23.64 -6.68
C ILE A 671 -16.50 23.23 -7.57
N PHE A 672 -16.36 22.18 -8.39
CA PHE A 672 -17.43 21.69 -9.25
C PHE A 672 -18.66 21.21 -8.48
N SER A 673 -18.46 20.41 -7.42
CA SER A 673 -19.54 19.92 -6.56
C SER A 673 -20.30 21.07 -5.89
N SER A 674 -19.59 22.07 -5.37
CA SER A 674 -20.17 23.30 -4.82
C SER A 674 -20.97 24.09 -5.85
N LEU A 675 -20.42 24.27 -7.07
CA LEU A 675 -21.13 24.95 -8.16
C LEU A 675 -22.42 24.22 -8.54
N ARG A 676 -22.37 22.89 -8.65
CA ARG A 676 -23.53 22.07 -9.02
C ARG A 676 -24.63 22.13 -7.97
N LEU A 677 -24.26 22.16 -6.69
CA LEU A 677 -25.21 22.27 -5.57
C LEU A 677 -25.83 23.67 -5.48
N LEU A 678 -25.01 24.72 -5.56
CA LEU A 678 -25.43 26.10 -5.33
C LEU A 678 -26.09 26.74 -6.57
N LEU A 679 -25.94 26.14 -7.75
CA LEU A 679 -26.59 26.56 -9.00
C LEU A 679 -27.41 25.43 -9.65
N PRO A 680 -28.45 24.91 -8.97
CA PRO A 680 -29.19 23.72 -9.41
C PRO A 680 -29.88 23.89 -10.77
N ARG A 681 -30.22 25.13 -11.17
CA ARG A 681 -30.89 25.44 -12.44
C ARG A 681 -30.06 25.13 -13.68
N ILE A 682 -28.74 25.09 -13.55
CA ILE A 682 -27.83 24.78 -14.66
C ILE A 682 -26.98 23.54 -14.40
N ALA A 683 -27.22 22.83 -13.30
CA ALA A 683 -26.45 21.66 -12.87
C ALA A 683 -26.34 20.58 -13.96
N ASP A 684 -27.45 20.26 -14.64
CA ASP A 684 -27.49 19.25 -15.71
C ASP A 684 -26.84 19.71 -17.02
N ARG A 685 -26.51 21.00 -17.13
CA ARG A 685 -25.84 21.61 -18.28
C ARG A 685 -24.35 21.88 -18.02
N MET A 686 -23.87 21.68 -16.79
CA MET A 686 -22.45 21.79 -16.48
C MET A 686 -21.74 20.48 -16.81
N SER A 687 -20.62 20.56 -17.51
CA SER A 687 -19.74 19.40 -17.67
C SER A 687 -18.96 19.14 -16.38
N SER A 688 -18.70 17.88 -16.06
CA SER A 688 -17.89 17.45 -14.90
C SER A 688 -16.48 18.04 -14.88
N ASN A 689 -15.97 18.45 -16.04
CA ASN A 689 -14.66 19.09 -16.21
C ASN A 689 -14.70 20.62 -16.35
N ILE A 690 -15.83 21.29 -16.05
CA ILE A 690 -16.00 22.73 -16.27
C ILE A 690 -14.90 23.58 -15.60
N VAL A 691 -14.47 23.22 -14.38
CA VAL A 691 -13.41 23.93 -13.65
C VAL A 691 -12.05 23.79 -14.34
N PHE A 692 -11.75 22.62 -14.93
CA PHE A 692 -10.53 22.41 -15.72
C PHE A 692 -10.56 23.14 -17.07
N ARG A 693 -11.76 23.28 -17.66
CA ARG A 693 -11.96 23.98 -18.94
C ARG A 693 -11.87 25.50 -18.79
N PHE A 694 -12.28 26.03 -17.64
CA PHE A 694 -12.31 27.46 -17.34
C PHE A 694 -11.55 27.72 -16.03
N PRO A 695 -10.21 27.67 -16.04
CA PRO A 695 -9.39 27.61 -14.83
C PRO A 695 -9.24 28.94 -14.07
N THR A 696 -9.77 30.04 -14.60
CA THR A 696 -9.74 31.37 -13.95
C THR A 696 -11.13 31.74 -13.45
N ILE A 697 -11.23 32.50 -12.36
CA ILE A 697 -12.52 32.98 -11.81
C ILE A 697 -13.36 33.72 -12.87
N ALA A 698 -12.73 34.59 -13.67
CA ALA A 698 -13.39 35.35 -14.72
C ALA A 698 -14.01 34.44 -15.81
N ARG A 699 -13.22 33.50 -16.35
CA ARG A 699 -13.69 32.55 -17.38
C ARG A 699 -14.74 31.59 -16.85
N LEU A 700 -14.60 31.09 -15.62
CA LEU A 700 -15.57 30.18 -15.00
C LEU A 700 -16.91 30.90 -14.78
N SER A 701 -16.88 32.13 -14.26
CA SER A 701 -18.08 32.97 -14.12
C SER A 701 -18.73 33.28 -15.47
N GLY A 702 -17.93 33.61 -16.48
CA GLY A 702 -18.39 33.86 -17.85
C GLY A 702 -19.14 32.65 -18.43
N GLU A 703 -18.61 31.44 -18.26
CA GLU A 703 -19.28 30.24 -18.74
C GLU A 703 -20.58 29.96 -17.98
N LEU A 704 -20.58 30.09 -16.65
CA LEU A 704 -21.80 29.90 -15.85
C LEU A 704 -22.90 30.89 -16.28
N THR A 705 -22.52 32.14 -16.55
CA THR A 705 -23.42 33.17 -17.09
C THR A 705 -23.96 32.76 -18.47
N ARG A 706 -23.11 32.24 -19.36
CA ARG A 706 -23.50 31.74 -20.69
C ARG A 706 -24.49 30.57 -20.60
N LEU A 707 -24.23 29.62 -19.71
CA LEU A 707 -25.12 28.50 -19.45
C LEU A 707 -26.48 29.00 -18.94
N ILE A 708 -26.51 29.98 -18.04
CA ILE A 708 -27.75 30.59 -17.52
C ILE A 708 -28.55 31.28 -18.64
N SER A 709 -27.88 32.00 -19.54
CA SER A 709 -28.53 32.71 -20.65
C SER A 709 -28.95 31.84 -21.84
N GLY A 710 -28.69 30.52 -21.80
CA GLY A 710 -29.11 29.61 -22.87
C GLY A 710 -28.23 29.63 -24.14
N GLY A 711 -27.00 30.15 -24.07
CA GLY A 711 -26.10 30.22 -25.22
C GLY A 711 -25.73 28.84 -25.78
N GLY A 712 -25.70 28.70 -27.12
CA GLY A 712 -25.29 27.49 -27.85
C GLY A 712 -23.77 27.29 -27.95
N GLU A 713 -23.34 26.13 -28.48
CA GLU A 713 -21.92 25.71 -28.62
C GLU A 713 -21.04 26.65 -29.47
N ASP A 714 -21.62 27.44 -30.38
CA ASP A 714 -20.91 28.29 -31.35
C ASP A 714 -20.02 29.36 -30.69
N SER A 715 -20.42 29.90 -29.53
CA SER A 715 -19.62 30.90 -28.81
C SER A 715 -18.37 30.29 -28.14
N TYR A 716 -18.40 29.01 -27.78
CA TYR A 716 -17.27 28.34 -27.12
C TYR A 716 -16.15 27.97 -28.10
N ALA A 717 -16.54 27.58 -29.32
CA ALA A 717 -15.61 27.34 -30.41
C ALA A 717 -14.81 28.61 -30.77
N ALA A 718 -15.47 29.77 -30.81
CA ALA A 718 -14.82 31.06 -31.07
C ALA A 718 -13.78 31.42 -29.99
N THR A 719 -14.11 31.28 -28.70
CA THR A 719 -13.16 31.54 -27.60
C THR A 719 -11.95 30.61 -27.62
N LYS A 720 -12.15 29.33 -27.97
CA LYS A 720 -11.03 28.38 -28.14
C LYS A 720 -10.12 28.77 -29.29
N LEU A 721 -10.70 29.18 -30.42
CA LEU A 721 -9.94 29.62 -31.58
C LEU A 721 -9.12 30.87 -31.29
N GLU A 722 -9.70 31.83 -30.56
CA GLU A 722 -9.00 33.03 -30.08
C GLU A 722 -7.81 32.66 -29.18
N ALA A 723 -8.03 31.82 -28.15
CA ALA A 723 -6.95 31.38 -27.25
C ALA A 723 -5.82 30.63 -27.98
N MET A 724 -6.16 29.81 -28.99
CA MET A 724 -5.15 29.18 -29.85
C MET A 724 -4.35 30.20 -30.64
N THR A 725 -5.03 31.20 -31.20
CA THR A 725 -4.41 32.27 -31.99
C THR A 725 -3.46 33.10 -31.11
N GLU A 726 -3.91 33.52 -29.93
CA GLU A 726 -3.09 34.24 -28.95
C GLU A 726 -1.84 33.45 -28.55
N MET A 727 -1.96 32.14 -28.34
CA MET A 727 -0.82 31.30 -27.97
C MET A 727 0.15 31.12 -29.15
N VAL A 728 -0.35 30.94 -30.37
CA VAL A 728 0.50 30.93 -31.58
C VAL A 728 1.24 32.25 -31.71
N ASP A 729 0.55 33.39 -31.61
CA ASP A 729 1.16 34.72 -31.70
C ASP A 729 2.22 34.92 -30.61
N LYS A 730 1.93 34.54 -29.37
CA LYS A 730 2.88 34.63 -28.24
C LYS A 730 4.17 33.87 -28.50
N TYR A 731 4.09 32.63 -28.98
CA TYR A 731 5.26 31.76 -29.13
C TYR A 731 5.95 31.86 -30.50
N THR A 732 5.39 32.58 -31.46
CA THR A 732 6.03 32.89 -32.75
C THR A 732 6.78 34.22 -32.77
N GLN A 733 6.65 35.04 -31.72
CA GLN A 733 7.37 36.31 -31.60
C GLN A 733 8.85 36.13 -31.24
N SER A 734 9.73 36.88 -31.89
CA SER A 734 11.15 37.03 -31.48
C SER A 734 11.96 35.73 -31.40
N PHE A 735 11.90 34.86 -32.43
CA PHE A 735 12.80 33.71 -32.55
C PHE A 735 14.28 34.10 -32.45
N ALA A 736 15.10 33.20 -31.91
CA ALA A 736 16.55 33.36 -31.98
C ALA A 736 17.01 33.39 -33.46
N ASN A 737 17.95 34.27 -33.80
CA ASN A 737 18.54 34.25 -35.14
C ASN A 737 19.52 33.09 -35.26
N HIS A 738 19.50 32.40 -36.41
CA HIS A 738 20.50 31.40 -36.71
C HIS A 738 21.85 32.06 -37.00
N VAL A 739 22.87 31.72 -36.20
CA VAL A 739 24.22 32.27 -36.32
C VAL A 739 25.20 31.15 -36.64
N VAL A 740 25.61 31.09 -37.91
CA VAL A 740 26.62 30.14 -38.38
C VAL A 740 27.99 30.53 -37.80
N ASN A 741 28.65 29.60 -37.11
CA ASN A 741 30.00 29.76 -36.61
C ASN A 741 30.79 28.45 -36.77
N PRO A 742 31.47 28.24 -37.90
CA PRO A 742 32.16 26.98 -38.19
C PRO A 742 33.23 26.59 -37.16
N ASP A 743 33.86 27.57 -36.51
CA ASP A 743 34.92 27.34 -35.51
C ASP A 743 34.40 26.69 -34.22
N ASN A 744 33.10 26.84 -33.95
CA ASN A 744 32.44 26.27 -32.78
C ASN A 744 31.70 24.96 -33.09
N VAL A 745 31.77 24.44 -34.32
CA VAL A 745 31.11 23.17 -34.69
C VAL A 745 31.96 21.98 -34.26
N ILE A 746 31.38 21.07 -33.48
CA ILE A 746 32.02 19.79 -33.18
C ILE A 746 31.80 18.86 -34.38
N ALA A 747 32.89 18.41 -35.01
CA ALA A 747 32.82 17.48 -36.13
C ALA A 747 32.32 16.10 -35.68
N THR A 748 31.34 15.54 -36.40
CA THR A 748 30.70 14.26 -36.07
C THR A 748 30.81 13.29 -37.26
N THR A 749 30.99 12.00 -36.97
CA THR A 749 31.09 10.94 -37.99
C THR A 749 29.72 10.42 -38.47
N GLY A 750 28.63 10.89 -37.85
CA GLY A 750 27.26 10.54 -38.17
C GLY A 750 26.28 11.48 -37.46
N ALA A 751 25.02 11.06 -37.39
CA ALA A 751 23.94 11.80 -36.73
C ALA A 751 24.14 11.86 -35.21
N VAL A 752 23.87 13.04 -34.65
CA VAL A 752 23.79 13.31 -33.21
C VAL A 752 22.37 13.75 -32.90
N VAL A 753 21.67 12.93 -32.13
CA VAL A 753 20.22 13.07 -31.94
C VAL A 753 19.90 13.47 -30.49
N LEU A 754 19.13 14.53 -30.31
CA LEU A 754 18.49 14.86 -29.03
C LEU A 754 17.07 14.30 -29.04
N LEU A 755 16.82 13.28 -28.22
CA LEU A 755 15.50 12.68 -28.05
C LEU A 755 14.90 13.09 -26.71
N THR A 756 13.73 13.71 -26.73
CA THR A 756 12.96 14.00 -25.51
C THR A 756 11.86 12.96 -25.31
N GLY A 757 11.58 12.56 -24.08
CA GLY A 757 10.50 11.60 -23.80
C GLY A 757 10.84 10.17 -24.21
N SER A 758 12.10 9.75 -24.04
CA SER A 758 12.58 8.39 -24.33
C SER A 758 12.10 7.34 -23.34
N THR A 759 11.54 7.76 -22.20
CA THR A 759 10.93 6.87 -21.19
C THR A 759 9.45 6.57 -21.45
N GLY A 760 8.84 7.14 -22.49
CA GLY A 760 7.50 6.76 -22.95
C GLY A 760 7.56 5.65 -24.01
N GLY A 761 6.48 4.89 -24.20
CA GLY A 761 6.47 3.70 -25.08
C GLY A 761 7.01 3.97 -26.49
N LEU A 762 6.50 5.00 -27.18
CA LEU A 762 6.97 5.39 -28.52
C LEU A 762 8.45 5.79 -28.51
N GLY A 763 8.86 6.56 -27.49
CA GLY A 763 10.23 7.04 -27.33
C GLY A 763 11.23 5.92 -27.03
N ALA A 764 10.81 4.88 -26.32
CA ALA A 764 11.64 3.72 -26.02
C ALA A 764 12.00 2.94 -27.29
N PHE A 765 11.01 2.67 -28.15
CA PHE A 765 11.26 2.03 -29.46
C PHE A 765 12.07 2.91 -30.40
N ALA A 766 11.82 4.22 -30.44
CA ALA A 766 12.63 5.15 -31.22
C ALA A 766 14.09 5.16 -30.73
N LEU A 767 14.33 5.20 -29.41
CA LEU A 767 15.66 5.13 -28.83
C LEU A 767 16.38 3.84 -29.20
N ALA A 768 15.71 2.69 -29.06
CA ALA A 768 16.29 1.40 -29.40
C ALA A 768 16.69 1.32 -30.90
N ARG A 769 15.85 1.86 -31.79
CA ARG A 769 16.17 1.92 -33.23
C ARG A 769 17.36 2.83 -33.52
N LEU A 770 17.46 3.98 -32.86
CA LEU A 770 18.58 4.93 -33.02
C LEU A 770 19.91 4.34 -32.51
N LEU A 771 19.91 3.67 -31.36
CA LEU A 771 21.14 3.08 -30.80
C LEU A 771 21.72 1.98 -31.70
N ASN A 772 20.85 1.22 -32.36
CA ASN A 772 21.23 0.17 -33.31
C ASN A 772 21.56 0.69 -34.72
N ASP A 773 21.26 1.96 -35.04
CA ASP A 773 21.52 2.49 -36.38
C ASP A 773 23.00 2.85 -36.56
N PRO A 774 23.70 2.35 -37.60
CA PRO A 774 25.09 2.69 -37.85
C PRO A 774 25.31 4.16 -38.26
N ALA A 775 24.29 4.85 -38.79
CA ALA A 775 24.37 6.26 -39.14
C ALA A 775 24.33 7.18 -37.91
N VAL A 776 23.92 6.67 -36.75
CA VAL A 776 23.86 7.41 -35.49
C VAL A 776 25.13 7.18 -34.68
N CYS A 777 25.80 8.27 -34.32
CA CYS A 777 27.02 8.23 -33.51
C CYS A 777 26.77 8.61 -32.04
N ARG A 778 25.75 9.42 -31.75
CA ARG A 778 25.40 9.86 -30.39
C ARG A 778 23.90 10.10 -30.24
N VAL A 779 23.34 9.73 -29.10
CA VAL A 779 21.96 10.02 -28.71
C VAL A 779 21.95 10.62 -27.31
N TYR A 780 21.50 11.86 -27.20
CA TYR A 780 21.19 12.52 -25.92
C TYR A 780 19.71 12.30 -25.63
N ALA A 781 19.40 11.49 -24.62
CA ALA A 781 18.02 11.24 -24.20
C ALA A 781 17.68 12.12 -22.99
N LEU A 782 16.98 13.22 -23.24
CA LEU A 782 16.65 14.24 -22.24
C LEU A 782 15.25 14.03 -21.67
N ASN A 783 15.18 13.78 -20.36
CA ASN A 783 13.91 13.56 -19.66
C ASN A 783 13.80 14.40 -18.39
N ARG A 784 12.57 14.69 -17.96
CA ARG A 784 12.27 15.51 -16.76
C ARG A 784 12.93 14.97 -15.50
N ARG A 785 13.42 15.82 -14.59
CA ARG A 785 13.95 15.36 -13.29
C ARG A 785 12.88 14.61 -12.47
N SER A 786 13.30 13.71 -11.57
CA SER A 786 12.42 13.02 -10.64
C SER A 786 13.07 12.97 -9.26
N THR A 787 12.27 13.17 -8.22
CA THR A 787 12.70 13.10 -6.81
C THR A 787 12.79 11.67 -6.29
N ARG A 788 12.23 10.68 -7.02
CA ARG A 788 12.11 9.29 -6.58
C ARG A 788 13.02 8.30 -7.31
N LYS A 789 13.31 8.55 -8.59
CA LYS A 789 14.12 7.65 -9.44
C LYS A 789 15.05 8.45 -10.34
N THR A 790 16.24 7.93 -10.57
CA THR A 790 17.21 8.49 -11.53
C THR A 790 16.71 8.33 -12.98
N VAL A 791 17.27 9.11 -13.92
CA VAL A 791 16.90 8.99 -15.35
C VAL A 791 17.29 7.63 -15.92
N GLN A 792 18.37 7.03 -15.42
CA GLN A 792 18.87 5.71 -15.77
C GLN A 792 17.86 4.63 -15.38
N GLU A 793 17.37 4.65 -14.13
CA GLU A 793 16.38 3.68 -13.64
C GLU A 793 15.08 3.77 -14.43
N ARG A 794 14.58 4.99 -14.67
CA ARG A 794 13.34 5.17 -15.45
C ARG A 794 13.49 4.71 -16.89
N GLN A 795 14.64 4.95 -17.52
CA GLN A 795 14.89 4.46 -18.88
C GLN A 795 14.99 2.94 -18.93
N ARG A 796 15.62 2.32 -17.92
CA ARG A 796 15.67 0.86 -17.77
C ARG A 796 14.27 0.27 -17.61
N THR A 797 13.45 0.82 -16.72
CA THR A 797 12.04 0.40 -16.57
C THR A 797 11.28 0.54 -17.88
N ALA A 798 11.41 1.69 -18.57
CA ALA A 798 10.74 1.90 -19.85
C ALA A 798 11.11 0.87 -20.92
N PHE A 799 12.38 0.43 -20.99
CA PHE A 799 12.80 -0.64 -21.92
C PHE A 799 12.20 -2.00 -21.53
N LEU A 800 12.25 -2.35 -20.24
CA LEU A 800 11.72 -3.62 -19.75
C LEU A 800 10.20 -3.71 -19.93
N ASP A 801 9.46 -2.64 -19.62
CA ASP A 801 8.00 -2.60 -19.74
C ASP A 801 7.53 -2.87 -21.17
N VAL A 802 8.24 -2.31 -22.17
CA VAL A 802 7.89 -2.48 -23.59
C VAL A 802 8.53 -3.73 -24.22
N GLY A 803 9.35 -4.48 -23.48
CA GLY A 803 10.01 -5.71 -23.94
C GLY A 803 11.27 -5.49 -24.79
N ILE A 804 11.96 -4.36 -24.63
CA ILE A 804 13.27 -4.10 -25.25
C ILE A 804 14.40 -4.54 -24.32
N ASP A 805 15.45 -5.14 -24.88
CA ASP A 805 16.64 -5.54 -24.12
C ASP A 805 17.34 -4.33 -23.48
N ALA A 806 17.38 -4.32 -22.15
CA ALA A 806 18.03 -3.29 -21.35
C ALA A 806 19.55 -3.21 -21.57
N ALA A 807 20.19 -4.25 -22.15
CA ALA A 807 21.61 -4.21 -22.50
C ALA A 807 21.97 -3.07 -23.46
N LEU A 808 21.03 -2.65 -24.32
CA LEU A 808 21.21 -1.52 -25.24
C LEU A 808 21.50 -0.19 -24.51
N LEU A 809 21.10 -0.06 -23.24
CA LEU A 809 21.38 1.14 -22.44
C LEU A 809 22.85 1.29 -22.07
N SER A 810 23.65 0.24 -22.23
CA SER A 810 25.11 0.30 -22.08
C SER A 810 25.84 0.78 -23.34
N SER A 811 25.09 1.12 -24.40
CA SER A 811 25.67 1.59 -25.65
C SER A 811 26.50 2.87 -25.43
N PRO A 812 27.74 2.94 -25.94
CA PRO A 812 28.57 4.15 -25.82
C PRO A 812 27.96 5.35 -26.58
N LYS A 813 27.01 5.11 -27.49
CA LYS A 813 26.28 6.16 -28.19
C LYS A 813 25.32 6.92 -27.26
N LEU A 814 24.92 6.36 -26.12
CA LEU A 814 23.87 6.92 -25.27
C LEU A 814 24.42 7.88 -24.21
N ALA A 815 23.75 9.02 -24.05
CA ALA A 815 23.80 9.85 -22.86
C ALA A 815 22.39 10.09 -22.32
N LEU A 816 22.14 9.67 -21.09
CA LEU A 816 20.87 9.92 -20.40
C LEU A 816 20.98 11.20 -19.57
N LEU A 817 20.12 12.17 -19.86
CA LEU A 817 20.15 13.50 -19.26
C LEU A 817 18.85 13.80 -18.51
N ALA A 818 18.99 14.46 -17.36
CA ALA A 818 17.88 14.92 -16.55
C ALA A 818 17.81 16.46 -16.56
N GLY A 819 16.77 17.02 -17.17
CA GLY A 819 16.60 18.48 -17.31
C GLY A 819 15.15 18.90 -17.36
N ASP A 820 14.90 20.19 -17.47
CA ASP A 820 13.56 20.78 -17.59
C ASP A 820 13.52 21.67 -18.85
N LEU A 821 12.71 21.29 -19.83
CA LEU A 821 12.60 22.02 -21.10
C LEU A 821 11.99 23.42 -20.93
N SER A 822 11.38 23.68 -19.77
CA SER A 822 10.81 24.97 -19.35
C SER A 822 11.78 25.83 -18.52
N GLU A 823 13.03 25.38 -18.32
CA GLU A 823 14.13 26.17 -17.72
C GLU A 823 15.12 26.70 -18.77
N VAL A 824 15.89 27.73 -18.39
CA VAL A 824 16.98 28.26 -19.23
C VAL A 824 18.00 27.14 -19.45
N SER A 825 18.64 27.13 -20.62
CA SER A 825 19.59 26.06 -21.01
C SER A 825 19.01 24.64 -20.88
N LEU A 826 17.68 24.48 -20.98
CA LEU A 826 16.96 23.21 -20.84
C LEU A 826 17.16 22.52 -19.46
N GLY A 827 17.55 23.28 -18.43
CA GLY A 827 17.87 22.77 -17.10
C GLY A 827 19.14 21.89 -17.07
N LEU A 828 20.02 22.05 -18.06
CA LEU A 828 21.32 21.38 -18.17
C LEU A 828 22.44 22.29 -17.66
N ALA A 829 23.59 21.68 -17.33
CA ALA A 829 24.82 22.42 -17.09
C ALA A 829 25.30 23.07 -18.39
N ASP A 830 25.91 24.26 -18.30
CA ASP A 830 26.27 25.07 -19.45
C ASP A 830 27.23 24.35 -20.41
N ASP A 831 28.17 23.57 -19.88
CA ASP A 831 29.11 22.76 -20.65
C ASP A 831 28.41 21.67 -21.47
N VAL A 832 27.47 20.94 -20.86
CA VAL A 832 26.66 19.91 -21.53
C VAL A 832 25.72 20.55 -22.56
N TYR A 833 25.12 21.70 -22.23
CA TYR A 833 24.26 22.43 -23.14
C TYR A 833 25.01 22.86 -24.41
N ASP A 834 26.20 23.45 -24.25
CA ASP A 834 27.04 23.87 -25.36
C ASP A 834 27.61 22.68 -26.16
N GLU A 835 27.99 21.58 -25.50
CA GLU A 835 28.40 20.34 -26.19
C GLU A 835 27.29 19.85 -27.14
N ILE A 836 26.05 19.78 -26.65
CA ILE A 836 24.91 19.34 -27.46
C ILE A 836 24.69 20.36 -28.58
N ARG A 837 24.58 21.65 -28.27
CA ARG A 837 24.33 22.73 -29.25
C ARG A 837 25.32 22.71 -30.42
N CYS A 838 26.59 22.44 -30.14
CA CYS A 838 27.68 22.46 -31.10
C CYS A 838 27.82 21.15 -31.91
N SER A 839 27.26 20.03 -31.44
CA SER A 839 27.37 18.71 -32.10
C SER A 839 26.08 18.25 -32.78
N LEU A 840 24.91 18.75 -32.34
CA LEU A 840 23.58 18.26 -32.73
C LEU A 840 23.30 18.33 -34.23
N THR A 841 22.66 17.30 -34.77
CA THR A 841 22.16 17.26 -36.14
C THR A 841 20.64 17.14 -36.22
N THR A 842 20.01 16.53 -35.22
CA THR A 842 18.57 16.25 -35.22
C THR A 842 17.97 16.34 -33.81
N ILE A 843 16.77 16.91 -33.70
CA ILE A 843 15.93 16.89 -32.50
C ILE A 843 14.71 16.02 -32.77
N ILE A 844 14.41 15.07 -31.89
CA ILE A 844 13.12 14.37 -31.84
C ILE A 844 12.40 14.82 -30.58
N HIS A 845 11.38 15.65 -30.76
CA HIS A 845 10.55 16.10 -29.67
C HIS A 845 9.32 15.20 -29.50
N ASN A 846 9.45 14.21 -28.62
CA ASN A 846 8.39 13.24 -28.30
C ASN A 846 7.71 13.47 -26.94
N SER A 847 8.36 14.19 -26.02
CA SER A 847 7.81 14.43 -24.68
C SER A 847 6.53 15.27 -24.72
N TRP A 848 5.38 14.64 -24.47
CA TRP A 848 4.10 15.33 -24.29
C TRP A 848 3.18 14.52 -23.37
N GLN A 849 2.41 15.19 -22.51
CA GLN A 849 1.43 14.51 -21.67
C GLN A 849 0.15 14.20 -22.46
N LEU A 850 -0.34 12.97 -22.38
CA LEU A 850 -1.62 12.58 -22.96
C LEU A 850 -2.73 12.73 -21.91
N ASN A 851 -3.54 13.80 -22.02
CA ASN A 851 -4.72 13.99 -21.17
C ASN A 851 -5.79 14.79 -21.93
N PHE A 852 -6.88 14.12 -22.32
CA PHE A 852 -7.95 14.74 -23.11
C PHE A 852 -8.87 15.66 -22.29
N SER A 853 -8.76 15.65 -20.97
CA SER A 853 -9.62 16.41 -20.05
C SER A 853 -9.08 17.81 -19.74
N LEU A 854 -7.82 18.09 -20.05
CA LEU A 854 -7.17 19.38 -19.80
C LEU A 854 -7.54 20.42 -20.88
N SER A 855 -7.55 21.69 -20.47
CA SER A 855 -7.71 22.82 -21.40
C SER A 855 -6.39 23.14 -22.11
N LEU A 856 -6.46 23.93 -23.19
CA LEU A 856 -5.28 24.41 -23.91
C LEU A 856 -4.27 25.13 -22.99
N ALA A 857 -4.75 25.94 -22.04
CA ALA A 857 -3.90 26.70 -21.13
C ALA A 857 -3.00 25.79 -20.28
N SER A 858 -3.52 24.66 -19.80
CA SER A 858 -2.75 23.68 -19.02
C SER A 858 -1.60 23.05 -19.82
N PHE A 859 -1.63 23.12 -21.15
CA PHE A 859 -0.56 22.63 -22.04
C PHE A 859 0.46 23.70 -22.42
N GLU A 860 0.27 24.95 -22.01
CA GLU A 860 1.16 26.05 -22.36
C GLU A 860 2.64 25.78 -22.01
N PRO A 861 3.00 25.18 -20.85
CA PRO A 861 4.40 24.85 -20.56
C PRO A 861 5.04 23.90 -21.59
N LEU A 862 4.26 23.01 -22.21
CA LEU A 862 4.73 22.11 -23.27
C LEU A 862 4.88 22.85 -24.60
N VAL A 863 4.02 23.82 -24.91
CA VAL A 863 4.19 24.71 -26.07
C VAL A 863 5.44 25.59 -25.90
N CYS A 864 5.67 26.12 -24.70
CA CYS A 864 6.89 26.84 -24.35
C CYS A 864 8.15 25.98 -24.55
N SER A 865 8.06 24.68 -24.23
CA SER A 865 9.15 23.71 -24.47
C SER A 865 9.46 23.56 -25.97
N VAL A 866 8.45 23.51 -26.84
CA VAL A 866 8.65 23.52 -28.31
C VAL A 866 9.42 24.76 -28.71
N ARG A 867 8.99 25.93 -28.22
CA ARG A 867 9.63 27.20 -28.56
C ARG A 867 11.09 27.25 -28.12
N ARG A 868 11.41 26.76 -26.92
CA ARG A 868 12.80 26.73 -26.43
C ARG A 868 13.69 25.77 -27.21
N LEU A 869 13.14 24.62 -27.63
CA LEU A 869 13.86 23.70 -28.50
C LEU A 869 14.07 24.28 -29.91
N VAL A 870 13.14 25.10 -30.41
CA VAL A 870 13.33 25.87 -31.64
C VAL A 870 14.50 26.85 -31.48
N ASP A 871 14.51 27.66 -30.41
CA ASP A 871 15.60 28.60 -30.17
C ASP A 871 16.94 27.88 -29.99
N PHE A 872 16.94 26.72 -29.33
CA PHE A 872 18.12 25.86 -29.20
C PHE A 872 18.63 25.35 -30.54
N ALA A 873 17.73 24.91 -31.44
CA ALA A 873 18.11 24.47 -32.78
C ALA A 873 18.69 25.62 -33.61
N LEU A 874 18.06 26.80 -33.57
CA LEU A 874 18.52 27.98 -34.29
C LEU A 874 19.86 28.49 -33.76
N ALA A 875 20.13 28.36 -32.45
CA ALA A 875 21.42 28.71 -31.84
C ALA A 875 22.57 27.73 -32.19
N SER A 876 22.32 26.68 -32.97
CA SER A 876 23.37 25.79 -33.46
C SER A 876 24.35 26.54 -34.37
N PRO A 877 25.67 26.34 -34.22
CA PRO A 877 26.67 27.02 -35.04
C PRO A 877 26.84 26.41 -36.44
N ARG A 878 26.12 25.33 -36.76
CA ARG A 878 26.25 24.61 -38.04
C ARG A 878 25.70 25.45 -39.21
N PRO A 879 26.11 25.17 -40.47
CA PRO A 879 25.60 25.89 -41.65
C PRO A 879 24.08 25.75 -41.88
N GLN A 880 23.47 24.69 -41.35
CA GLN A 880 22.03 24.51 -41.31
C GLN A 880 21.62 24.17 -39.87
N PRO A 881 20.48 24.68 -39.38
CA PRO A 881 19.93 24.27 -38.10
C PRO A 881 19.67 22.76 -38.06
N PRO A 882 19.73 22.11 -36.88
CA PRO A 882 19.35 20.72 -36.70
C PRO A 882 17.93 20.42 -37.19
N HIS A 883 17.73 19.26 -37.82
CA HIS A 883 16.42 18.81 -38.27
C HIS A 883 15.50 18.56 -37.08
N PHE A 884 14.34 19.20 -37.07
CA PHE A 884 13.37 19.10 -35.99
C PHE A 884 12.24 18.13 -36.36
N VAL A 885 12.16 16.99 -35.67
CA VAL A 885 11.06 16.04 -35.79
C VAL A 885 10.12 16.20 -34.60
N PHE A 886 8.87 16.52 -34.86
CA PHE A 886 7.84 16.67 -33.83
C PHE A 886 6.80 15.56 -33.92
N THR A 887 6.59 14.85 -32.81
CA THR A 887 5.48 13.88 -32.72
C THR A 887 4.19 14.62 -32.39
N SER A 888 3.41 14.91 -33.42
CA SER A 888 2.06 15.47 -33.34
C SER A 888 1.01 14.34 -33.27
N SER A 889 -0.27 14.68 -33.36
CA SER A 889 -1.39 13.75 -33.21
C SER A 889 -2.44 14.01 -34.29
N ILE A 890 -3.14 12.95 -34.74
CA ILE A 890 -4.35 13.14 -35.56
C ILE A 890 -5.45 13.92 -34.83
N GLY A 891 -5.35 14.09 -33.50
CA GLY A 891 -6.23 14.97 -32.72
C GLY A 891 -6.18 16.44 -33.16
N THR A 892 -5.14 16.86 -33.89
CA THR A 892 -5.09 18.19 -34.54
C THR A 892 -6.08 18.34 -35.70
N LEU A 893 -6.83 17.28 -36.03
CA LEU A 893 -7.78 17.21 -37.14
C LEU A 893 -9.20 16.87 -36.68
N MET A 894 -9.48 16.94 -35.37
CA MET A 894 -10.71 16.43 -34.76
C MET A 894 -12.00 17.13 -35.24
N SER A 895 -11.89 18.39 -35.64
CA SER A 895 -12.96 19.21 -36.21
C SER A 895 -12.87 19.36 -37.73
N TYR A 896 -12.09 18.53 -38.39
CA TYR A 896 -12.11 18.45 -39.86
C TYR A 896 -13.43 17.85 -40.34
N ARG A 897 -14.18 18.58 -41.19
CA ARG A 897 -15.54 18.22 -41.65
C ARG A 897 -15.66 18.10 -43.18
N SER A 898 -14.56 17.82 -43.88
CA SER A 898 -14.61 17.59 -45.34
C SER A 898 -14.80 16.11 -45.68
N SER A 899 -15.48 15.83 -46.79
CA SER A 899 -15.56 14.48 -47.38
C SER A 899 -14.26 14.04 -48.07
N LYS A 900 -13.29 14.95 -48.26
CA LYS A 900 -11.99 14.66 -48.88
C LYS A 900 -11.02 14.08 -47.86
N SER A 901 -10.15 13.17 -48.31
CA SER A 901 -9.02 12.67 -47.51
C SER A 901 -8.16 13.83 -47.00
N VAL A 902 -7.78 13.83 -45.73
CA VAL A 902 -6.86 14.84 -45.18
C VAL A 902 -5.50 14.72 -45.86
N PRO A 903 -4.99 15.79 -46.48
CA PRO A 903 -3.70 15.77 -47.17
C PRO A 903 -2.52 15.82 -46.19
N GLU A 904 -1.36 15.34 -46.65
CA GLU A 904 -0.08 15.41 -45.94
C GLU A 904 0.58 16.78 -46.16
N GLU A 905 -0.09 17.82 -45.68
CA GLU A 905 0.32 19.23 -45.76
C GLU A 905 -0.26 20.08 -44.61
N ARG A 906 0.17 21.34 -44.55
CA ARG A 906 -0.38 22.32 -43.60
C ARG A 906 -1.82 22.63 -43.94
N LEU A 907 -2.68 22.67 -42.93
CA LEU A 907 -4.06 23.14 -43.07
C LEU A 907 -4.14 24.57 -42.50
N PRO A 908 -4.42 25.61 -43.29
CA PRO A 908 -4.35 26.99 -42.79
C PRO A 908 -5.34 27.30 -41.67
N ASP A 909 -6.49 26.63 -41.66
CA ASP A 909 -7.54 26.83 -40.66
C ASP A 909 -7.19 26.13 -39.35
N LEU A 910 -7.09 26.90 -38.26
CA LEU A 910 -6.88 26.39 -36.89
C LEU A 910 -8.13 25.72 -36.32
N ALA A 911 -9.33 26.05 -36.81
CA ALA A 911 -10.57 25.50 -36.30
C ALA A 911 -10.68 23.98 -36.48
N VAL A 912 -9.91 23.40 -37.43
CA VAL A 912 -9.88 21.96 -37.69
C VAL A 912 -9.39 21.12 -36.52
N SER A 913 -8.67 21.71 -35.54
CA SER A 913 -8.22 21.01 -34.33
C SER A 913 -9.15 21.17 -33.13
N LEU A 914 -10.22 21.96 -33.24
CA LEU A 914 -11.09 22.26 -32.10
C LEU A 914 -11.68 20.98 -31.51
N GLY A 915 -11.57 20.86 -30.19
CA GLY A 915 -12.49 20.07 -29.39
C GLY A 915 -11.92 19.63 -28.05
N ASN A 916 -10.64 19.23 -27.95
CA ASN A 916 -9.97 18.99 -26.67
C ASN A 916 -8.60 19.69 -26.61
N GLY A 917 -8.16 20.07 -25.40
CA GLY A 917 -6.93 20.86 -25.21
C GLY A 917 -5.66 20.16 -25.68
N TYR A 918 -5.65 18.83 -25.71
CA TYR A 918 -4.53 18.05 -26.22
C TYR A 918 -4.34 18.23 -27.74
N GLY A 919 -5.39 18.07 -28.54
CA GLY A 919 -5.36 18.31 -29.99
C GLY A 919 -5.05 19.77 -30.33
N GLU A 920 -5.67 20.70 -29.58
CA GLU A 920 -5.47 22.14 -29.72
C GLU A 920 -4.01 22.53 -29.44
N SER A 921 -3.40 22.04 -28.36
CA SER A 921 -2.01 22.36 -28.00
C SER A 921 -0.97 21.78 -28.96
N LYS A 922 -1.19 20.55 -29.46
CA LYS A 922 -0.34 19.96 -30.51
C LYS A 922 -0.40 20.78 -31.79
N ARG A 923 -1.58 21.29 -32.17
CA ARG A 923 -1.75 22.17 -33.33
C ARG A 923 -1.01 23.49 -33.15
N VAL A 924 -1.06 24.11 -31.96
CA VAL A 924 -0.24 25.30 -31.66
C VAL A 924 1.24 24.99 -31.85
N GLY A 925 1.73 23.84 -31.37
CA GLY A 925 3.11 23.40 -31.60
C GLY A 925 3.47 23.23 -33.08
N GLU A 926 2.55 22.67 -33.91
CA GLU A 926 2.73 22.58 -35.36
C GLU A 926 2.91 23.96 -36.01
N GLU A 927 2.15 24.96 -35.58
CA GLU A 927 2.23 26.32 -36.13
C GLU A 927 3.48 27.08 -35.67
N VAL A 928 3.93 26.90 -34.43
CA VAL A 928 5.21 27.46 -33.96
C VAL A 928 6.38 26.93 -34.79
N LEU A 929 6.41 25.62 -35.05
CA LEU A 929 7.44 24.99 -35.88
C LEU A 929 7.34 25.40 -37.35
N PHE A 930 6.12 25.53 -37.88
CA PHE A 930 5.91 26.05 -39.23
C PHE A 930 6.46 27.47 -39.36
N ALA A 931 6.13 28.37 -38.43
CA ALA A 931 6.63 29.74 -38.43
C ALA A 931 8.17 29.78 -38.31
N ALA A 932 8.77 28.96 -37.44
CA ALA A 932 10.22 28.87 -37.31
C ALA A 932 10.91 28.42 -38.60
N SER A 933 10.32 27.46 -39.32
CA SER A 933 10.82 27.02 -40.62
C SER A 933 10.69 28.11 -41.69
N GLU A 934 9.54 28.76 -41.80
CA GLU A 934 9.29 29.78 -42.82
C GLU A 934 10.14 31.04 -42.60
N LEU A 935 10.30 31.47 -41.35
CA LEU A 935 11.01 32.71 -41.02
C LEU A 935 12.53 32.53 -40.89
N HIS A 936 13.00 31.36 -40.43
CA HIS A 936 14.40 31.13 -40.08
C HIS A 936 15.02 29.90 -40.74
N GLY A 937 14.30 29.21 -41.64
CA GLY A 937 14.84 28.08 -42.41
C GLY A 937 15.09 26.82 -41.58
N LEU A 938 14.50 26.68 -40.39
CA LEU A 938 14.57 25.47 -39.58
C LEU A 938 13.95 24.28 -40.36
N PRO A 939 14.68 23.20 -40.68
CA PRO A 939 14.07 22.04 -41.31
C PRO A 939 13.18 21.29 -40.32
N VAL A 940 11.94 21.01 -40.70
CA VAL A 940 10.91 20.43 -39.80
C VAL A 940 10.22 19.23 -40.44
N THR A 941 10.02 18.16 -39.66
CA THR A 941 9.06 17.10 -39.95
C THR A 941 8.03 17.00 -38.82
N ILE A 942 6.75 17.18 -39.16
CA ILE A 942 5.61 17.00 -38.27
C ILE A 942 4.99 15.63 -38.56
N LEU A 943 5.04 14.75 -37.56
CA LEU A 943 4.44 13.41 -37.62
C LEU A 943 3.08 13.47 -36.91
N ARG A 944 1.96 13.53 -37.64
CA ARG A 944 0.63 13.39 -37.02
C ARG A 944 0.35 11.90 -36.82
N ILE A 945 0.50 11.44 -35.59
CA ILE A 945 0.40 10.03 -35.23
C ILE A 945 -1.06 9.67 -34.97
N GLY A 946 -1.51 8.56 -35.58
CA GLY A 946 -2.83 7.97 -35.37
C GLY A 946 -2.96 7.21 -34.05
N GLN A 947 -3.98 6.37 -33.95
CA GLN A 947 -4.12 5.49 -32.80
C GLN A 947 -3.00 4.45 -32.81
N LEU A 948 -2.19 4.43 -31.75
CA LEU A 948 -1.21 3.39 -31.53
C LEU A 948 -1.86 2.16 -30.89
N CYS A 949 -1.43 0.97 -31.31
CA CYS A 949 -1.82 -0.30 -30.70
C CYS A 949 -0.59 -1.07 -30.19
N GLY A 950 -0.84 -2.25 -29.63
CA GLY A 950 0.20 -3.01 -28.95
C GLY A 950 1.36 -3.41 -29.87
N ALA A 951 2.56 -3.43 -29.30
CA ALA A 951 3.80 -3.72 -30.04
C ALA A 951 3.77 -5.12 -30.68
N THR A 952 4.23 -5.23 -31.93
CA THR A 952 4.34 -6.53 -32.63
C THR A 952 5.34 -7.47 -31.97
N SER A 953 6.33 -6.92 -31.26
CA SER A 953 7.42 -7.67 -30.63
C SER A 953 7.09 -8.24 -29.24
N SER A 954 6.27 -7.55 -28.44
CA SER A 954 6.02 -7.91 -27.03
C SER A 954 4.55 -7.96 -26.63
N GLY A 955 3.65 -7.50 -27.49
CA GLY A 955 2.24 -7.28 -27.16
C GLY A 955 2.01 -6.06 -26.27
N TYR A 956 3.04 -5.29 -25.94
CA TYR A 956 2.93 -4.14 -25.03
C TYR A 956 1.93 -3.11 -25.55
N TRP A 957 0.85 -2.92 -24.79
CA TRP A 957 -0.09 -1.81 -24.94
C TRP A 957 -0.42 -1.30 -23.54
N ALA A 958 -0.19 0.00 -23.29
CA ALA A 958 -0.46 0.62 -21.99
C ALA A 958 -1.90 0.34 -21.51
N SER A 959 -2.03 -0.23 -20.31
CA SER A 959 -3.34 -0.58 -19.72
C SER A 959 -4.21 0.63 -19.38
N SER A 960 -3.61 1.82 -19.31
CA SER A 960 -4.30 3.09 -19.11
C SER A 960 -4.98 3.65 -20.37
N ASP A 961 -4.74 3.06 -21.54
CA ASP A 961 -5.38 3.50 -22.79
C ASP A 961 -6.87 3.14 -22.84
N TRP A 962 -7.60 3.85 -23.70
CA TRP A 962 -9.05 3.72 -23.79
C TRP A 962 -9.52 2.35 -24.32
N VAL A 963 -8.79 1.72 -25.25
CA VAL A 963 -9.15 0.38 -25.77
C VAL A 963 -9.08 -0.69 -24.68
N PRO A 964 -7.97 -0.85 -23.92
CA PRO A 964 -7.94 -1.79 -22.79
C PRO A 964 -9.04 -1.55 -21.76
N ALA A 965 -9.47 -0.30 -21.53
CA ALA A 965 -10.59 0.00 -20.65
C ALA A 965 -11.92 -0.59 -21.18
N ILE A 966 -12.18 -0.54 -22.48
CA ILE A 966 -13.35 -1.21 -23.10
C ILE A 966 -13.26 -2.72 -22.88
N VAL A 967 -12.09 -3.32 -23.15
CA VAL A 967 -11.88 -4.78 -23.04
C VAL A 967 -12.09 -5.26 -21.61
N LYS A 968 -11.52 -4.55 -20.61
CA LYS A 968 -11.71 -4.87 -19.19
C LYS A 968 -13.17 -4.70 -18.76
N SER A 969 -13.82 -3.62 -19.18
CA SER A 969 -15.24 -3.42 -18.89
C SER A 969 -16.11 -4.49 -19.53
N GLY A 970 -15.73 -5.00 -20.70
CA GLY A 970 -16.45 -6.08 -21.37
C GLY A 970 -16.34 -7.42 -20.65
N GLU A 971 -15.21 -7.69 -19.98
CA GLU A 971 -15.07 -8.85 -19.09
C GLU A 971 -16.11 -8.81 -17.95
N MET A 972 -16.36 -7.62 -17.37
CA MET A 972 -17.36 -7.44 -16.32
C MET A 972 -18.79 -7.47 -16.85
N LEU A 973 -19.07 -6.73 -17.93
CA LEU A 973 -20.41 -6.59 -18.49
C LEU A 973 -20.88 -7.86 -19.21
N GLY A 974 -19.95 -8.73 -19.61
CA GLY A 974 -20.20 -9.85 -20.53
C GLY A 974 -20.53 -9.38 -21.95
N GLU A 975 -20.27 -8.10 -22.26
CA GLU A 975 -20.63 -7.46 -23.53
C GLU A 975 -19.51 -6.50 -24.00
N LEU A 976 -19.21 -6.52 -25.30
CA LEU A 976 -18.25 -5.64 -25.97
C LEU A 976 -18.94 -4.87 -27.10
N PRO A 977 -18.50 -3.64 -27.39
CA PRO A 977 -19.09 -2.84 -28.45
C PRO A 977 -18.63 -3.29 -29.83
N ASP A 978 -19.57 -3.37 -30.76
CA ASP A 978 -19.33 -3.56 -32.18
C ASP A 978 -19.70 -2.30 -32.98
N MET A 979 -18.92 -2.04 -34.03
CA MET A 979 -19.06 -0.88 -34.90
C MET A 979 -18.74 -1.25 -36.34
N ALA A 980 -19.48 -0.68 -37.29
CA ALA A 980 -19.22 -0.85 -38.73
C ALA A 980 -18.00 -0.05 -39.25
N GLN A 981 -17.23 0.57 -38.37
CA GLN A 981 -16.10 1.42 -38.73
C GLN A 981 -14.85 0.60 -39.04
N GLN A 982 -13.99 1.14 -39.90
CA GLN A 982 -12.64 0.63 -40.09
C GLN A 982 -11.63 1.46 -39.29
N VAL A 983 -10.59 0.79 -38.79
CA VAL A 983 -9.51 1.37 -37.99
C VAL A 983 -8.16 1.21 -38.68
N ASP A 984 -7.27 2.18 -38.48
CA ASP A 984 -5.91 2.26 -39.03
C ASP A 984 -4.85 2.22 -37.91
N TRP A 985 -5.10 1.38 -36.90
CA TRP A 985 -4.27 1.25 -35.70
C TRP A 985 -2.84 0.79 -36.03
N LEU A 986 -1.85 1.56 -35.58
CA LEU A 986 -0.44 1.32 -35.88
C LEU A 986 0.30 0.74 -34.67
N PRO A 987 1.00 -0.40 -34.78
CA PRO A 987 1.83 -0.91 -33.69
C PRO A 987 2.87 0.10 -33.23
N ILE A 988 2.97 0.30 -31.91
CA ILE A 988 3.84 1.32 -31.31
C ILE A 988 5.32 1.14 -31.63
N ASP A 989 5.79 -0.09 -31.85
CA ASP A 989 7.16 -0.41 -32.22
C ASP A 989 7.47 -0.08 -33.68
N VAL A 990 6.50 -0.28 -34.59
CA VAL A 990 6.57 0.22 -35.98
C VAL A 990 6.59 1.74 -35.99
N ALA A 991 5.72 2.40 -35.21
CA ALA A 991 5.70 3.86 -35.10
C ALA A 991 7.02 4.44 -34.57
N GLY A 992 7.62 3.79 -33.56
CA GLY A 992 8.91 4.20 -32.99
C GLY A 992 10.06 4.09 -33.99
N ARG A 993 10.13 2.96 -34.72
CA ARG A 993 11.12 2.77 -35.79
C ARG A 993 10.96 3.77 -36.93
N SER A 994 9.72 4.01 -37.35
CA SER A 994 9.40 5.00 -38.40
C SER A 994 9.75 6.43 -37.97
N THR A 995 9.51 6.78 -36.71
CA THR A 995 9.91 8.08 -36.15
C THR A 995 11.42 8.28 -36.21
N ALA A 996 12.20 7.24 -35.88
CA ALA A 996 13.65 7.27 -36.03
C ALA A 996 14.09 7.36 -37.50
N GLU A 997 13.42 6.66 -38.42
CA GLU A 997 13.69 6.72 -39.86
C GLU A 997 13.49 8.15 -40.41
N PHE A 998 12.38 8.81 -40.08
CA PHE A 998 12.14 10.20 -40.46
C PHE A 998 13.16 11.18 -39.88
N ALA A 999 13.71 10.90 -38.69
CA ALA A 999 14.71 11.73 -38.02
C ALA A 999 16.11 11.65 -38.64
N LEU A 1000 16.40 10.59 -39.39
CA LEU A 1000 17.70 10.39 -40.06
C LEU A 1000 17.69 10.86 -41.53
N GLN A 1001 16.55 11.32 -42.03
CA GLN A 1001 16.41 11.82 -43.39
C GLN A 1001 16.87 13.28 -43.51
N SER A 1002 17.47 13.62 -44.65
CA SER A 1002 17.72 15.03 -44.98
C SER A 1002 16.40 15.75 -45.26
N ARG A 1003 16.23 16.94 -44.66
CA ARG A 1003 15.00 17.73 -44.80
C ARG A 1003 15.31 19.19 -45.12
N GLN A 1004 14.43 19.78 -45.93
CA GLN A 1004 14.37 21.22 -46.19
C GLN A 1004 12.91 21.65 -46.03
N GLY A 1005 12.68 22.82 -45.41
CA GLY A 1005 11.35 23.31 -45.10
C GLY A 1005 10.54 22.39 -44.18
N VAL A 1006 9.21 22.45 -44.30
CA VAL A 1006 8.28 21.70 -43.45
C VAL A 1006 7.66 20.51 -44.19
N ALA A 1007 7.71 19.33 -43.59
CA ALA A 1007 7.01 18.13 -44.06
C ALA A 1007 5.97 17.67 -43.04
N TYR A 1008 4.72 17.47 -43.49
CA TYR A 1008 3.66 16.83 -42.70
C TYR A 1008 3.51 15.38 -43.12
N ARG A 1009 3.49 14.46 -42.16
CA ARG A 1009 3.37 13.01 -42.41
C ARG A 1009 2.31 12.40 -41.49
N HIS A 1010 1.51 11.48 -42.01
CA HIS A 1010 0.48 10.79 -41.25
C HIS A 1010 0.98 9.39 -40.85
N LEU A 1011 1.33 9.22 -39.58
CA LEU A 1011 1.80 7.95 -39.02
C LEU A 1011 0.60 7.10 -38.58
N ILE A 1012 0.04 6.37 -39.54
CA ILE A 1012 -1.08 5.43 -39.37
C ILE A 1012 -0.74 4.09 -40.03
N HIS A 1013 -1.54 3.05 -39.78
CA HIS A 1013 -1.40 1.81 -40.52
C HIS A 1013 -1.93 1.99 -41.95
N HIS A 1014 -1.19 1.48 -42.95
CA HIS A 1014 -1.55 1.66 -44.37
C HIS A 1014 -2.69 0.74 -44.81
N GLU A 1015 -2.89 -0.37 -44.11
CA GLU A 1015 -4.07 -1.22 -44.24
C GLU A 1015 -5.07 -0.96 -43.13
N ARG A 1016 -6.36 -0.94 -43.46
CA ARG A 1016 -7.44 -0.74 -42.50
C ARG A 1016 -8.10 -2.06 -42.15
N LEU A 1017 -8.49 -2.21 -40.89
CA LEU A 1017 -9.18 -3.39 -40.37
C LEU A 1017 -10.58 -3.03 -39.91
N ALA A 1018 -11.53 -3.96 -40.01
CA ALA A 1018 -12.84 -3.71 -39.42
C ALA A 1018 -12.71 -3.74 -37.89
N TRP A 1019 -13.37 -2.79 -37.22
CA TRP A 1019 -13.50 -2.81 -35.76
C TRP A 1019 -14.04 -4.16 -35.27
N HIS A 1020 -15.05 -4.67 -35.98
CA HIS A 1020 -15.64 -5.99 -35.78
C HIS A 1020 -14.58 -7.09 -35.68
N ASP A 1021 -13.65 -7.16 -36.63
CA ASP A 1021 -12.64 -8.23 -36.69
C ASP A 1021 -11.71 -8.23 -35.48
N ILE A 1022 -11.49 -7.09 -34.83
CA ILE A 1022 -10.68 -6.98 -33.61
C ILE A 1022 -11.49 -7.38 -32.38
N PHE A 1023 -12.70 -6.80 -32.25
CA PHE A 1023 -13.53 -6.99 -31.06
C PHE A 1023 -14.21 -8.35 -31.02
N GLU A 1024 -14.46 -9.01 -32.16
CA GLU A 1024 -14.89 -10.41 -32.22
C GLU A 1024 -13.88 -11.33 -31.52
N ARG A 1025 -12.60 -10.96 -31.57
CA ARG A 1025 -11.51 -11.78 -31.04
C ARG A 1025 -11.32 -11.57 -29.56
N PHE A 1026 -11.46 -10.34 -29.09
CA PHE A 1026 -11.63 -10.08 -27.67
C PHE A 1026 -12.88 -10.76 -27.11
N SER A 1027 -13.99 -10.75 -27.85
CA SER A 1027 -15.23 -11.46 -27.49
C SER A 1027 -14.98 -12.97 -27.31
N GLN A 1028 -14.27 -13.60 -28.25
CA GLN A 1028 -13.88 -15.02 -28.16
C GLN A 1028 -12.95 -15.30 -26.97
N LEU A 1029 -11.97 -14.42 -26.69
CA LEU A 1029 -11.04 -14.57 -25.57
C LEU A 1029 -11.68 -14.37 -24.20
N LEU A 1030 -12.67 -13.47 -24.10
CA LEU A 1030 -13.33 -13.11 -22.84
C LEU A 1030 -14.63 -13.89 -22.58
N GLY A 1031 -15.17 -14.58 -23.59
CA GLY A 1031 -16.52 -15.13 -23.52
C GLY A 1031 -17.63 -14.07 -23.48
N ALA A 1032 -17.33 -12.85 -23.93
CA ALA A 1032 -18.26 -11.71 -23.95
C ALA A 1032 -19.03 -11.66 -25.28
N LYS A 1033 -20.24 -11.09 -25.29
CA LYS A 1033 -21.06 -10.91 -26.51
C LYS A 1033 -20.76 -9.59 -27.19
N LEU A 1034 -20.72 -9.58 -28.52
CA LEU A 1034 -20.74 -8.33 -29.28
C LEU A 1034 -22.16 -7.75 -29.33
N VAL A 1035 -22.29 -6.45 -29.05
CA VAL A 1035 -23.54 -5.68 -29.15
C VAL A 1035 -23.28 -4.37 -29.90
N ASP A 1036 -24.31 -3.77 -30.50
CA ASP A 1036 -24.14 -2.48 -31.18
C ASP A 1036 -23.66 -1.38 -30.21
N TYR A 1037 -22.80 -0.48 -30.70
CA TYR A 1037 -22.17 0.56 -29.88
C TYR A 1037 -23.15 1.42 -29.05
N PRO A 1038 -24.29 1.91 -29.59
CA PRO A 1038 -25.29 2.62 -28.80
C PRO A 1038 -25.85 1.79 -27.64
N THR A 1039 -26.16 0.51 -27.87
CA THR A 1039 -26.61 -0.41 -26.82
C THR A 1039 -25.53 -0.59 -25.75
N TRP A 1040 -24.27 -0.82 -26.15
CA TRP A 1040 -23.15 -0.93 -25.20
C TRP A 1040 -22.98 0.34 -24.36
N LEU A 1041 -23.04 1.53 -24.97
CA LEU A 1041 -22.88 2.80 -24.28
C LEU A 1041 -23.99 3.03 -23.24
N GLU A 1042 -25.22 2.65 -23.55
CA GLU A 1042 -26.34 2.74 -22.61
C GLU A 1042 -26.18 1.75 -21.45
N ARG A 1043 -25.67 0.54 -21.70
CA ARG A 1043 -25.34 -0.44 -20.66
C ARG A 1043 -24.23 0.06 -19.75
N LEU A 1044 -23.20 0.65 -20.34
CA LEU A 1044 -22.13 1.31 -19.62
C LEU A 1044 -22.71 2.39 -18.68
N ARG A 1045 -23.53 3.33 -19.19
CA ARG A 1045 -24.18 4.37 -18.36
C ARG A 1045 -24.96 3.79 -17.19
N LYS A 1046 -25.80 2.78 -17.42
CA LYS A 1046 -26.65 2.16 -16.38
C LYS A 1046 -25.82 1.44 -15.31
N SER A 1047 -24.71 0.83 -15.69
CA SER A 1047 -23.82 0.15 -14.73
C SER A 1047 -23.20 1.12 -13.72
N GLY A 1048 -23.08 2.41 -14.06
CA GLY A 1048 -22.62 3.46 -13.14
C GLY A 1048 -23.68 4.00 -12.17
N GLN A 1049 -24.96 3.63 -12.32
CA GLN A 1049 -26.08 4.15 -11.53
C GLN A 1049 -26.57 3.20 -10.42
N THR A 1050 -26.16 1.93 -10.43
CA THR A 1050 -26.77 0.86 -9.62
C THR A 1050 -25.93 0.35 -8.45
N ASN A 1051 -24.68 0.79 -8.32
CA ASN A 1051 -23.78 0.53 -7.20
C ASN A 1051 -23.11 1.84 -6.81
N GLY A 1052 -22.67 2.00 -5.55
CA GLY A 1052 -21.87 3.16 -5.14
C GLY A 1052 -20.79 3.45 -6.21
N ALA A 1053 -20.74 4.68 -6.70
CA ALA A 1053 -20.11 5.03 -7.99
C ALA A 1053 -18.64 4.58 -8.14
N ALA A 1054 -17.92 4.37 -7.02
CA ALA A 1054 -16.52 3.98 -7.00
C ALA A 1054 -16.28 2.46 -7.20
N ASP A 1055 -17.09 1.58 -6.62
CA ASP A 1055 -16.97 0.13 -6.81
C ASP A 1055 -17.35 -0.28 -8.25
N ALA A 1056 -18.31 0.44 -8.85
CA ALA A 1056 -18.69 0.29 -10.24
C ALA A 1056 -17.54 0.65 -11.21
N ALA A 1057 -16.79 1.73 -10.96
CA ALA A 1057 -15.73 2.19 -11.85
C ALA A 1057 -14.41 1.40 -11.76
N HIS A 1058 -14.17 0.66 -10.67
CA HIS A 1058 -13.03 -0.26 -10.55
C HIS A 1058 -13.25 -1.54 -11.36
N ALA A 1059 -14.45 -2.12 -11.28
CA ALA A 1059 -14.84 -3.27 -12.09
C ALA A 1059 -15.15 -2.88 -13.55
N ASN A 1060 -15.59 -1.64 -13.79
CA ASN A 1060 -15.93 -1.08 -15.10
C ASN A 1060 -15.11 0.19 -15.44
N PRO A 1061 -13.82 0.06 -15.82
CA PRO A 1061 -12.94 1.20 -16.06
C PRO A 1061 -13.40 2.12 -17.22
N ALA A 1062 -14.18 1.62 -18.17
CA ALA A 1062 -14.76 2.43 -19.24
C ALA A 1062 -15.67 3.56 -18.71
N LEU A 1063 -16.21 3.48 -17.49
CA LEU A 1063 -17.00 4.57 -16.88
C LEU A 1063 -16.19 5.87 -16.74
N LYS A 1064 -14.88 5.77 -16.53
CA LYS A 1064 -13.98 6.93 -16.39
C LYS A 1064 -13.85 7.75 -17.68
N LEU A 1065 -14.16 7.12 -18.82
CA LEU A 1065 -14.08 7.72 -20.16
C LEU A 1065 -15.46 7.80 -20.83
N LEU A 1066 -16.54 7.79 -20.04
CA LEU A 1066 -17.91 7.78 -20.54
C LEU A 1066 -18.23 8.96 -21.48
N ASP A 1067 -17.75 10.15 -21.16
CA ASP A 1067 -17.93 11.34 -22.00
C ASP A 1067 -17.18 11.20 -23.33
N PHE A 1068 -15.97 10.62 -23.31
CA PHE A 1068 -15.19 10.31 -24.51
C PHE A 1068 -15.92 9.29 -25.39
N TYR A 1069 -16.43 8.20 -24.82
CA TYR A 1069 -17.20 7.18 -25.56
C TYR A 1069 -18.53 7.71 -26.08
N THR A 1070 -19.16 8.63 -25.35
CA THR A 1070 -20.35 9.35 -25.82
C THR A 1070 -20.01 10.23 -27.02
N GLY A 1071 -18.89 10.93 -26.99
CA GLY A 1071 -18.38 11.70 -28.14
C GLY A 1071 -18.12 10.83 -29.38
N MET A 1072 -17.58 9.62 -29.20
CA MET A 1072 -17.39 8.67 -30.30
C MET A 1072 -18.71 8.21 -30.96
N ALA A 1073 -19.80 8.06 -30.20
CA ALA A 1073 -21.10 7.72 -30.77
C ALA A 1073 -21.65 8.82 -31.70
N LEU A 1074 -21.28 10.08 -31.44
CA LEU A 1074 -21.72 11.25 -32.19
C LEU A 1074 -20.83 11.52 -33.42
N SER A 1075 -19.62 10.97 -33.48
CA SER A 1075 -18.75 11.04 -34.65
C SER A 1075 -19.18 10.00 -35.71
N THR A 1076 -20.05 10.41 -36.64
CA THR A 1076 -20.66 9.53 -37.65
C THR A 1076 -19.83 9.31 -38.92
N GLY A 1077 -18.54 9.67 -38.94
CA GLY A 1077 -17.67 9.45 -40.09
C GLY A 1077 -16.20 9.23 -39.72
N ALA A 1078 -15.62 8.13 -40.21
CA ALA A 1078 -14.19 7.85 -40.05
C ALA A 1078 -13.37 8.87 -40.86
N LEU A 1079 -12.52 9.64 -40.16
CA LEU A 1079 -11.57 10.55 -40.79
C LEU A 1079 -10.64 9.75 -41.71
N THR A 1080 -10.63 10.07 -43.00
CA THR A 1080 -9.73 9.40 -43.96
C THR A 1080 -8.48 10.24 -44.14
N LEU A 1081 -7.33 9.70 -43.75
CA LEU A 1081 -6.02 10.35 -43.87
C LEU A 1081 -5.30 9.83 -45.14
N ARG A 1082 -4.70 10.74 -45.92
CA ARG A 1082 -3.80 10.36 -47.03
C ARG A 1082 -2.43 10.01 -46.46
N GLN A 1083 -1.76 9.00 -47.04
CA GLN A 1083 -0.46 8.51 -46.55
C GLN A 1083 0.59 8.32 -47.67
N THR A 1084 0.37 8.88 -48.86
CA THR A 1084 1.23 8.64 -50.02
C THR A 1084 2.68 9.05 -49.79
N LYS A 1085 2.94 10.27 -49.30
CA LYS A 1085 4.29 10.79 -49.06
C LYS A 1085 4.97 10.07 -47.89
N THR A 1086 4.19 9.75 -46.85
CA THR A 1086 4.68 8.95 -45.71
C THR A 1086 5.14 7.57 -46.17
N LEU A 1087 4.37 6.89 -47.02
CA LEU A 1087 4.75 5.59 -47.54
C LEU A 1087 5.89 5.65 -48.55
N GLU A 1088 6.08 6.74 -49.29
CA GLU A 1088 7.27 6.92 -50.14
C GLU A 1088 8.56 7.02 -49.31
N GLU A 1089 8.48 7.70 -48.16
CA GLU A 1089 9.65 8.01 -47.34
C GLU A 1089 9.96 6.97 -46.24
N SER A 1090 8.98 6.18 -45.77
CA SER A 1090 9.21 5.20 -44.69
C SER A 1090 9.13 3.76 -45.18
N SER A 1091 10.27 3.06 -45.12
CA SER A 1091 10.33 1.63 -45.41
C SER A 1091 9.68 0.80 -44.29
N GLU A 1092 9.81 1.24 -43.04
CA GLU A 1092 9.20 0.59 -41.88
C GLU A 1092 7.68 0.53 -42.02
N LEU A 1093 7.03 1.66 -42.35
CA LEU A 1093 5.57 1.71 -42.56
C LEU A 1093 5.10 0.93 -43.78
N ARG A 1094 5.85 0.94 -44.89
CA ARG A 1094 5.53 0.11 -46.06
C ARG A 1094 5.59 -1.38 -45.78
N SER A 1095 6.50 -1.79 -44.88
CA SER A 1095 6.71 -3.19 -44.53
C SER A 1095 5.86 -3.68 -43.35
N ALA A 1096 5.08 -2.79 -42.74
CA ALA A 1096 4.21 -3.12 -41.61
C ALA A 1096 3.21 -4.21 -42.02
N ALA A 1097 3.24 -5.35 -41.34
CA ALA A 1097 2.28 -6.42 -41.60
C ALA A 1097 0.89 -6.03 -41.09
N SER A 1098 -0.15 -6.48 -41.79
CA SER A 1098 -1.53 -6.40 -41.33
C SER A 1098 -1.66 -6.99 -39.92
N LEU A 1099 -2.44 -6.35 -39.04
CA LEU A 1099 -2.70 -6.93 -37.73
C LEU A 1099 -3.52 -8.22 -37.88
N THR A 1100 -3.16 -9.21 -37.08
CA THR A 1100 -3.71 -10.55 -37.12
C THR A 1100 -4.30 -10.94 -35.77
N LEU A 1101 -4.90 -12.13 -35.72
CA LEU A 1101 -5.33 -12.77 -34.47
C LEU A 1101 -4.20 -12.99 -33.48
N HIS A 1102 -2.98 -13.15 -33.98
CA HIS A 1102 -1.83 -13.33 -33.12
C HIS A 1102 -1.59 -12.06 -32.29
N ASP A 1103 -1.72 -10.88 -32.89
CA ASP A 1103 -1.50 -9.60 -32.24
C ASP A 1103 -2.51 -9.35 -31.12
N VAL A 1104 -3.81 -9.59 -31.38
CA VAL A 1104 -4.87 -9.47 -30.37
C VAL A 1104 -4.62 -10.38 -29.17
N LYS A 1105 -4.17 -11.62 -29.42
CA LYS A 1105 -3.79 -12.56 -28.35
C LYS A 1105 -2.58 -12.05 -27.55
N GLN A 1106 -1.57 -11.49 -28.20
CA GLN A 1106 -0.41 -10.91 -27.52
C GLN A 1106 -0.80 -9.72 -26.64
N TRP A 1107 -1.68 -8.84 -27.11
CA TRP A 1107 -2.20 -7.71 -26.32
C TRP A 1107 -2.97 -8.20 -25.09
N HIS A 1108 -3.87 -9.17 -25.28
CA HIS A 1108 -4.61 -9.80 -24.18
C HIS A 1108 -3.65 -10.41 -23.16
N SER A 1109 -2.70 -11.25 -23.59
CA SER A 1109 -1.71 -11.86 -22.70
C SER A 1109 -0.85 -10.82 -21.97
N CYS A 1110 -0.50 -9.71 -22.63
CA CYS A 1110 0.21 -8.60 -21.99
C CYS A 1110 -0.62 -7.99 -20.87
N TRP A 1111 -1.91 -7.73 -21.11
CA TRP A 1111 -2.82 -7.19 -20.11
C TRP A 1111 -3.12 -8.15 -18.97
N THR A 1112 -3.21 -9.46 -19.23
CA THR A 1112 -3.32 -10.50 -18.19
C THR A 1112 -2.08 -10.53 -17.31
N ARG A 1113 -0.86 -10.51 -17.89
CA ARG A 1113 0.40 -10.46 -17.12
C ARG A 1113 0.52 -9.17 -16.30
N ALA A 1114 0.01 -8.06 -16.82
CA ALA A 1114 -0.04 -6.78 -16.12
C ALA A 1114 -1.15 -6.70 -15.05
N GLY A 1115 -1.96 -7.75 -14.87
CA GLY A 1115 -3.02 -7.82 -13.87
C GLY A 1115 -4.28 -7.02 -14.21
N LEU A 1116 -4.43 -6.56 -15.47
CA LEU A 1116 -5.64 -5.86 -15.91
C LEU A 1116 -6.80 -6.86 -16.10
N LEU A 1117 -6.57 -7.98 -16.79
CA LEU A 1117 -7.56 -9.02 -17.09
C LEU A 1117 -7.39 -10.23 -16.17
N THR A 1118 -8.46 -10.96 -15.90
CA THR A 1118 -8.43 -12.17 -15.04
C THR A 1118 -7.76 -13.33 -15.78
N LEU A 1119 -6.99 -14.16 -15.06
CA LEU A 1119 -6.44 -15.41 -15.61
C LEU A 1119 -7.58 -16.42 -15.80
N MET A 1120 -7.90 -16.78 -17.05
CA MET A 1120 -8.79 -17.92 -17.29
C MET A 1120 -8.05 -19.24 -16.99
N PRO A 1121 -8.67 -20.18 -16.24
CA PRO A 1121 -8.05 -21.47 -15.89
C PRO A 1121 -7.61 -22.33 -17.08
N ASP A 1122 -8.18 -22.11 -18.29
CA ASP A 1122 -8.05 -23.04 -19.42
C ASP A 1122 -6.92 -22.73 -20.42
N LEU A 1123 -6.06 -21.73 -20.16
CA LEU A 1123 -4.91 -21.39 -21.03
C LEU A 1123 -3.55 -21.89 -20.50
N ILE A 1124 -3.54 -22.84 -19.56
CA ILE A 1124 -2.32 -23.45 -19.01
C ILE A 1124 -1.69 -24.50 -19.94
N THR A 1125 -2.33 -24.83 -21.06
CA THR A 1125 -1.78 -25.77 -22.06
C THR A 1125 -1.72 -25.14 -23.44
N LEU A 1126 -0.62 -24.41 -23.72
CA LEU A 1126 -0.01 -24.29 -25.05
C LEU A 1126 1.42 -23.78 -24.96
#